data_AF-A0A377G8B7-F1
#
_entry.id   AF-A0A377G8B7-F1
#
_cell.length_a   1.000
_cell.length_b   1.000
_cell.length_c   1.000
_cell.angle_alpha   90.00
_cell.angle_beta   90.00
_cell.angle_gamma   90.00
#
_symmetry.space_group_name_H-M   'P 1'
#
loop_
_entity.id
_entity.type
_entity.pdbx_description
1 polymer ?
#
loop_
_entity_poly.entity_id
_entity_poly.type
_entity_poly.pdbx_seq_one_letter_code
_entity_poly.pdbx_strand_id
1 'polypeptide(L)'
;MQQIVTKFGGTSVSSRNTWDNIVSITKKHMKSGIQPVIVCSALTQISNKLEKAIEAALINEHQGIFTDIRNEHLNLAEQLEVNPDIIAQDLLQLEQWLTGISLLKQAPAKTHAEILSMGELMMTRLGHAFLEKQGIHCKWYDAREFLTSTPFPDGGAANYLSARCESEYDPALVEKFISSGAQAIITQGFFAANPQGETVLLGRGGSDTSAALIAGKLQAASCEIWTDVPGIYTANPHQLPQARLLKKLNYDEAQEIATMGAKVLHPNCIPPVRRANIPMSVKFTQMPEHSGTLITKDIDETAPLIKSIQIKNSILLISIDTLHMWQQVGFLSDVFTAFKHHGFSVDLLSSSEFNVTLSLDINSKIHDRPAINALLAELNQFGRAKLIEPCSAVSLVGHHIRTVLPQLGPALEVFEAKQVYLMSLASNDLNLTFVVDESQANQLCQKLHHLLIENNPQIFYYSKSWHEEFGKPTVRSIPWWEKERDRLLTIAAVNSPCYVYHSQTQAVRAKQLLALKSIDTLFYAIKANPHPSILKTMEKEGVGFECVSIQELDRVLELFPDINRKRILFTPNFAPKTEYEYALNKDCYVTIDSLYPLEHWPELFKNRGVIIRIDPGTGAGHHKHVSTGGNESKFGITQNDLDQVVALTKKHNIQVIGLHAHSGSGILTPELWQQTALMLASLTELFPQVKSINLGGGLGVVEKPGQQPLDFTGLDALLMAVKSRYPQIEIWLEPGRFFVAESGVILAKVTQCKEKGKVKFVGIETGMNSLIRPSLYGAYHEIVNLSRLYEEKAGFSHIVGPICESGDTLGYDRLLPVTEEGDVLLIANTGAYGRCMSSHYNLRPPAQEIVID
;
A
#
# COMPACT_ATOMS: atom_id res chain seq x y z
N MET A 1 8.64 -30.10 35.26
CA MET A 1 7.98 -28.84 34.85
C MET A 1 8.38 -28.60 33.41
N GLN A 2 7.45 -28.45 32.48
CA GLN A 2 7.79 -28.17 31.08
C GLN A 2 8.15 -26.69 30.95
N GLN A 3 9.12 -26.33 30.11
CA GLN A 3 9.50 -24.93 29.89
C GLN A 3 8.77 -24.31 28.69
N ILE A 4 8.57 -23.00 28.74
CA ILE A 4 8.15 -22.17 27.60
C ILE A 4 9.15 -21.03 27.44
N VAL A 5 9.52 -20.69 26.21
CA VAL A 5 10.39 -19.54 25.96
C VAL A 5 9.55 -18.36 25.52
N THR A 6 9.67 -17.23 26.20
CA THR A 6 8.96 -15.99 25.87
C THR A 6 9.97 -14.89 25.57
N LYS A 7 10.00 -14.40 24.35
CA LYS A 7 10.90 -13.33 23.91
C LYS A 7 10.18 -11.99 23.87
N PHE A 8 10.78 -10.96 24.46
CA PHE A 8 10.28 -9.59 24.40
C PHE A 8 11.25 -8.69 23.61
N GLY A 9 10.74 -8.03 22.57
CA GLY A 9 11.52 -7.05 21.79
C GLY A 9 11.76 -5.73 22.54
N GLY A 10 12.60 -4.85 21.97
CA GLY A 10 12.99 -3.61 22.65
C GLY A 10 11.81 -2.73 23.06
N THR A 11 10.80 -2.58 22.20
CA THR A 11 9.58 -1.82 22.50
C THR A 11 8.76 -2.43 23.64
N SER A 12 8.88 -3.74 23.86
CA SER A 12 8.19 -4.46 24.92
C SER A 12 8.89 -4.37 26.28
N VAL A 13 10.14 -3.94 26.34
CA VAL A 13 10.92 -3.84 27.59
C VAL A 13 11.26 -2.40 27.99
N SER A 14 10.76 -1.40 27.25
CA SER A 14 11.17 0.00 27.41
C SER A 14 10.26 0.85 28.29
N SER A 15 9.21 0.28 28.90
CA SER A 15 8.26 1.05 29.72
C SER A 15 7.74 0.23 30.90
N ARG A 16 7.31 0.91 31.97
CA ARG A 16 6.66 0.26 33.11
C ARG A 16 5.43 -0.54 32.71
N ASN A 17 4.55 0.05 31.89
CA ASN A 17 3.30 -0.60 31.45
C ASN A 17 3.55 -1.93 30.73
N THR A 18 4.56 -1.99 29.86
CA THR A 18 4.89 -3.24 29.16
C THR A 18 5.53 -4.27 30.09
N TRP A 19 6.30 -3.84 31.10
CA TRP A 19 6.82 -4.71 32.14
C TRP A 19 5.73 -5.27 33.06
N ASP A 20 4.70 -4.50 33.39
CA ASP A 20 3.52 -5.00 34.12
C ASP A 20 2.79 -6.08 33.30
N ASN A 21 2.72 -5.93 31.97
CA ASN A 21 2.22 -6.98 31.08
C ASN A 21 3.13 -8.22 31.06
N ILE A 22 4.46 -8.06 31.05
CA ILE A 22 5.41 -9.18 31.16
C ILE A 22 5.17 -9.96 32.45
N VAL A 23 4.95 -9.29 33.58
CA VAL A 23 4.60 -9.91 34.87
C VAL A 23 3.30 -10.71 34.76
N SER A 24 2.27 -10.13 34.14
CA SER A 24 0.98 -10.80 33.93
C SER A 24 1.13 -12.08 33.08
N ILE A 25 1.83 -11.98 31.95
CA ILE A 25 2.13 -13.11 31.04
C ILE A 25 2.91 -14.20 31.79
N THR A 26 3.94 -13.82 32.54
CA THR A 26 4.78 -14.75 33.31
C THR A 26 3.95 -15.49 34.37
N LYS A 27 3.12 -14.77 35.14
CA LYS A 27 2.22 -15.36 36.14
C LYS A 27 1.18 -16.29 35.52
N LYS A 28 0.68 -16.00 34.32
CA LYS A 28 -0.27 -16.85 33.59
C LYS A 28 0.34 -18.21 33.23
N HIS A 29 1.57 -18.22 32.75
CA HIS A 29 2.30 -19.45 32.44
C HIS A 29 2.64 -20.26 33.70
N MET A 30 3.10 -19.59 34.76
CA MET A 30 3.38 -20.23 36.06
C MET A 30 2.14 -20.92 36.65
N LYS A 31 0.97 -20.28 36.59
CA LYS A 31 -0.31 -20.87 37.04
C LYS A 31 -0.68 -22.13 36.25
N SER A 32 -0.21 -22.25 35.03
CA SER A 32 -0.43 -23.42 34.16
C SER A 32 0.57 -24.56 34.41
N GLY A 33 1.45 -24.41 35.41
CA GLY A 33 2.47 -25.42 35.76
C GLY A 33 3.68 -25.45 34.82
N ILE A 34 3.91 -24.36 34.08
CA ILE A 34 4.98 -24.22 33.09
C ILE A 34 6.02 -23.21 33.62
N GLN A 35 7.32 -23.49 33.42
CA GLN A 35 8.41 -22.57 33.78
C GLN A 35 8.71 -21.63 32.60
N PRO A 36 8.40 -20.31 32.68
CA PRO A 36 8.76 -19.36 31.65
C PRO A 36 10.26 -19.03 31.67
N VAL A 37 10.88 -19.08 30.49
CA VAL A 37 12.24 -18.59 30.20
C VAL A 37 12.11 -17.31 29.37
N ILE A 38 12.34 -16.19 30.03
CA ILE A 38 12.14 -14.83 29.52
C ILE A 38 13.43 -14.40 28.80
N VAL A 39 13.34 -14.24 27.47
CA VAL A 39 14.44 -13.76 26.62
C VAL A 39 14.15 -12.33 26.23
N CYS A 40 15.17 -11.48 26.28
CA CYS A 40 14.94 -10.07 26.41
C CYS A 40 15.94 -9.29 25.54
N SER A 41 15.45 -8.45 24.63
CA SER A 41 16.27 -7.54 23.79
C SER A 41 16.67 -6.27 24.55
N ALA A 42 17.69 -5.54 24.11
CA ALA A 42 17.99 -4.21 24.65
C ALA A 42 16.79 -3.25 24.51
N LEU A 43 16.80 -2.15 25.28
CA LEU A 43 15.77 -1.11 25.17
C LEU A 43 15.69 -0.56 23.74
N THR A 44 14.53 -0.03 23.39
CA THR A 44 14.28 0.55 22.06
C THR A 44 15.37 1.56 21.71
N GLN A 45 15.98 1.41 20.52
CA GLN A 45 17.09 2.21 20.00
C GLN A 45 18.46 2.07 20.69
N ILE A 46 18.59 1.37 21.83
CA ILE A 46 19.89 1.24 22.51
C ILE A 46 20.94 0.54 21.66
N SER A 47 20.62 -0.57 20.99
CA SER A 47 21.59 -1.25 20.11
C SER A 47 22.08 -0.34 18.99
N ASN A 48 21.20 0.48 18.40
CA ASN A 48 21.58 1.46 17.37
C ASN A 48 22.46 2.59 17.94
N LYS A 49 22.20 3.03 19.18
CA LYS A 49 23.04 4.02 19.86
C LYS A 49 24.40 3.45 20.24
N LEU A 50 24.48 2.19 20.64
CA LEU A 50 25.75 1.52 20.93
C LEU A 50 26.60 1.41 19.65
N GLU A 51 26.00 1.04 18.52
CA GLU A 51 26.69 1.05 17.20
C GLU A 51 27.25 2.46 16.89
N LYS A 52 26.41 3.49 16.99
CA LYS A 52 26.82 4.88 16.77
C LYS A 52 27.86 5.36 17.77
N ALA A 53 27.80 4.90 19.03
CA ALA A 53 28.79 5.24 20.04
C ALA A 53 30.16 4.67 19.69
N ILE A 54 30.23 3.47 19.12
CA ILE A 54 31.48 2.87 18.62
C ILE A 54 32.04 3.72 17.46
N GLU A 55 31.21 4.07 16.48
CA GLU A 55 31.61 4.92 15.35
C GLU A 55 32.11 6.30 15.83
N ALA A 56 31.36 6.95 16.71
CA ALA A 56 31.74 8.24 17.31
C ALA A 56 32.98 8.14 18.20
N ALA A 57 33.22 7.00 18.85
CA ALA A 57 34.39 6.80 19.68
C ALA A 57 35.67 6.84 18.87
N LEU A 58 35.67 6.30 17.64
CA LEU A 58 36.83 6.38 16.72
C LEU A 58 37.28 7.82 16.49
N ILE A 59 36.35 8.78 16.44
CA ILE A 59 36.64 10.22 16.27
C ILE A 59 36.63 11.02 17.58
N ASN A 60 36.53 10.36 18.74
CA ASN A 60 36.47 10.96 20.08
C ASN A 60 35.24 11.84 20.35
N GLU A 61 34.07 11.47 19.84
CA GLU A 61 32.80 12.20 20.00
C GLU A 61 31.69 11.36 20.67
N HIS A 62 32.06 10.30 21.40
CA HIS A 62 31.10 9.33 21.95
C HIS A 62 30.41 9.75 23.25
N GLN A 63 30.93 10.75 23.97
CA GLN A 63 30.51 11.09 25.34
C GLN A 63 29.03 11.49 25.43
N GLY A 64 28.52 12.20 24.42
CA GLY A 64 27.10 12.56 24.34
C GLY A 64 26.20 11.32 24.22
N ILE A 65 26.55 10.43 23.28
CA ILE A 65 25.79 9.19 23.03
C ILE A 65 25.83 8.26 24.24
N PHE A 66 26.99 8.15 24.91
CA PHE A 66 27.11 7.40 26.16
C PHE A 66 26.19 7.96 27.26
N THR A 67 26.15 9.29 27.41
CA THR A 67 25.28 9.95 28.40
C THR A 67 23.81 9.66 28.12
N ASP A 68 23.39 9.67 26.85
CA ASP A 68 22.03 9.32 26.45
C ASP A 68 21.69 7.87 26.78
N ILE A 69 22.58 6.92 26.46
CA ILE A 69 22.42 5.50 26.80
C ILE A 69 22.28 5.34 28.32
N ARG A 70 23.14 5.99 29.10
CA ARG A 70 23.09 5.96 30.57
C ARG A 70 21.75 6.47 31.08
N ASN A 71 21.32 7.65 30.63
CA ASN A 71 20.09 8.28 31.11
C ASN A 71 18.84 7.45 30.79
N GLU A 72 18.79 6.78 29.63
CA GLU A 72 17.66 5.90 29.28
C GLU A 72 17.54 4.69 30.21
N HIS A 73 18.66 4.06 30.57
CA HIS A 73 18.65 2.95 31.52
C HIS A 73 18.29 3.40 32.94
N LEU A 74 18.81 4.55 33.38
CA LEU A 74 18.48 5.11 34.69
C LEU A 74 17.01 5.52 34.80
N ASN A 75 16.44 6.12 33.75
CA ASN A 75 15.02 6.47 33.69
C ASN A 75 14.14 5.20 33.75
N LEU A 76 14.52 4.13 33.04
CA LEU A 76 13.78 2.87 33.17
C LEU A 76 13.89 2.29 34.59
N ALA A 77 15.08 2.30 35.20
CA ALA A 77 15.25 1.83 36.58
C ALA A 77 14.36 2.60 37.56
N GLU A 78 14.23 3.91 37.38
CA GLU A 78 13.31 4.77 38.13
C GLU A 78 11.84 4.38 37.91
N GLN A 79 11.41 4.22 36.65
CA GLN A 79 10.03 3.82 36.31
C GLN A 79 9.65 2.42 36.84
N LEU A 80 10.62 1.50 36.84
CA LEU A 80 10.46 0.16 37.43
C LEU A 80 10.62 0.18 38.95
N GLU A 81 11.05 1.32 39.52
CA GLU A 81 11.33 1.53 40.94
C GLU A 81 12.30 0.46 41.49
N VAL A 82 13.38 0.20 40.75
CA VAL A 82 14.47 -0.72 41.12
C VAL A 82 15.76 0.04 41.35
N ASN A 83 16.71 -0.54 42.09
CA ASN A 83 17.98 0.13 42.37
C ASN A 83 18.82 0.26 41.06
N PRO A 84 19.15 1.48 40.60
CA PRO A 84 20.01 1.68 39.43
C PRO A 84 21.45 1.16 39.61
N ASP A 85 21.94 1.00 40.85
CA ASP A 85 23.31 0.55 41.12
C ASP A 85 23.61 -0.86 40.56
N ILE A 86 22.56 -1.65 40.29
CA ILE A 86 22.65 -3.01 39.73
C ILE A 86 23.37 -3.01 38.36
N ILE A 87 23.30 -1.89 37.61
CA ILE A 87 23.94 -1.74 36.30
C ILE A 87 25.14 -0.78 36.31
N ALA A 88 25.55 -0.28 37.49
CA ALA A 88 26.62 0.72 37.58
C ALA A 88 27.96 0.21 37.04
N GLN A 89 28.28 -1.08 37.29
CA GLN A 89 29.49 -1.70 36.77
C GLN A 89 29.44 -1.87 35.25
N ASP A 90 28.27 -2.19 34.69
CA ASP A 90 28.10 -2.32 33.24
C ASP A 90 28.28 -0.95 32.55
N LEU A 91 27.70 0.11 33.11
CA LEU A 91 27.88 1.48 32.60
C LEU A 91 29.34 1.95 32.65
N LEU A 92 30.06 1.64 33.74
CA LEU A 92 31.47 1.95 33.88
C LEU A 92 32.31 1.20 32.82
N GLN A 93 32.01 -0.09 32.62
CA GLN A 93 32.71 -0.91 31.63
C GLN A 93 32.47 -0.42 30.19
N LEU A 94 31.24 0.01 29.88
CA LEU A 94 30.89 0.62 28.60
C LEU A 94 31.73 1.89 28.35
N GLU A 95 31.79 2.79 29.34
CA GLU A 95 32.58 4.02 29.26
C GLU A 95 34.07 3.73 29.04
N GLN A 96 34.62 2.74 29.75
CA GLN A 96 36.01 2.31 29.60
C GLN A 96 36.30 1.75 28.21
N TRP A 97 35.41 0.94 27.64
CA TRP A 97 35.59 0.40 26.29
C TRP A 97 35.51 1.49 25.22
N LEU A 98 34.54 2.40 25.31
CA LEU A 98 34.43 3.53 24.38
C LEU A 98 35.64 4.47 24.48
N THR A 99 36.12 4.73 25.70
CA THR A 99 37.36 5.48 25.93
C THR A 99 38.56 4.76 25.32
N GLY A 100 38.67 3.44 25.50
CA GLY A 100 39.71 2.61 24.90
C GLY A 100 39.72 2.67 23.37
N ILE A 101 38.54 2.60 22.73
CA ILE A 101 38.40 2.77 21.28
C ILE A 101 38.85 4.17 20.86
N SER A 102 38.49 5.21 21.62
CA SER A 102 38.93 6.58 21.33
C SER A 102 40.44 6.76 21.43
N LEU A 103 41.09 6.11 22.39
CA LEU A 103 42.55 6.17 22.57
C LEU A 103 43.31 5.36 21.50
N LEU A 104 42.82 4.17 21.17
CA LEU A 104 43.48 3.25 20.24
C LEU A 104 43.10 3.49 18.77
N LYS A 105 42.03 4.24 18.52
CA LYS A 105 41.48 4.51 17.18
C LYS A 105 41.12 3.25 16.40
N GLN A 106 40.73 2.20 17.11
CA GLN A 106 40.36 0.91 16.55
C GLN A 106 39.22 0.29 17.35
N ALA A 107 38.28 -0.35 16.64
CA ALA A 107 37.19 -1.13 17.22
C ALA A 107 37.19 -2.54 16.62
N PRO A 108 37.99 -3.48 17.16
CA PRO A 108 38.00 -4.86 16.69
C PRO A 108 36.63 -5.53 16.85
N ALA A 109 36.30 -6.48 15.97
CA ALA A 109 35.01 -7.17 15.98
C ALA A 109 34.64 -7.81 17.32
N LYS A 110 35.64 -8.31 18.06
CA LYS A 110 35.48 -8.81 19.44
C LYS A 110 34.98 -7.73 20.40
N THR A 111 35.69 -6.60 20.48
CA THR A 111 35.29 -5.46 21.34
C THR A 111 33.94 -4.90 20.93
N HIS A 112 33.66 -4.88 19.63
CA HIS A 112 32.39 -4.46 19.08
C HIS A 112 31.22 -5.35 19.57
N ALA A 113 31.42 -6.67 19.60
CA ALA A 113 30.44 -7.62 20.15
C ALA A 113 30.20 -7.42 21.65
N GLU A 114 31.27 -7.18 22.43
CA GLU A 114 31.16 -6.91 23.87
C GLU A 114 30.33 -5.64 24.15
N ILE A 115 30.60 -4.53 23.46
CA ILE A 115 29.87 -3.26 23.67
C ILE A 115 28.39 -3.41 23.32
N LEU A 116 28.09 -4.05 22.18
CA LEU A 116 26.70 -4.22 21.76
C LEU A 116 25.90 -5.13 22.70
N SER A 117 26.54 -6.15 23.30
CA SER A 117 25.88 -7.05 24.28
C SER A 117 25.43 -6.34 25.57
N MET A 118 26.01 -5.18 25.89
CA MET A 118 25.73 -4.47 27.13
C MET A 118 24.28 -3.98 27.22
N GLY A 119 23.63 -3.71 26.08
CA GLY A 119 22.24 -3.28 26.05
C GLY A 119 21.30 -4.34 26.66
N GLU A 120 21.40 -5.58 26.21
CA GLU A 120 20.62 -6.70 26.75
C GLU A 120 21.04 -7.07 28.19
N LEU A 121 22.34 -7.00 28.52
CA LEU A 121 22.83 -7.27 29.87
C LEU A 121 22.22 -6.31 30.90
N MET A 122 22.35 -5.00 30.68
CA MET A 122 21.80 -4.00 31.60
C MET A 122 20.28 -4.12 31.73
N MET A 123 19.58 -4.29 30.61
CA MET A 123 18.12 -4.39 30.62
C MET A 123 17.64 -5.67 31.34
N THR A 124 18.25 -6.83 31.10
CA THR A 124 17.85 -8.07 31.80
C THR A 124 18.12 -8.02 33.30
N ARG A 125 19.17 -7.31 33.75
CA ARG A 125 19.43 -7.09 35.18
C ARG A 125 18.35 -6.23 35.83
N LEU A 126 17.95 -5.13 35.20
CA LEU A 126 16.84 -4.30 35.67
C LEU A 126 15.52 -5.07 35.69
N GLY A 127 15.25 -5.83 34.62
CA GLY A 127 14.09 -6.69 34.49
C GLY A 127 14.02 -7.79 35.56
N HIS A 128 15.15 -8.41 35.88
CA HIS A 128 15.27 -9.41 36.94
C HIS A 128 14.89 -8.83 38.30
N ALA A 129 15.46 -7.68 38.66
CA ALA A 129 15.15 -6.98 39.91
C ALA A 129 13.66 -6.61 40.00
N PHE A 130 13.07 -6.20 38.87
CA PHE A 130 11.65 -5.87 38.81
C PHE A 130 10.76 -7.11 39.00
N LEU A 131 11.07 -8.24 38.36
CA LEU A 131 10.30 -9.48 38.51
C LEU A 131 10.33 -9.99 39.96
N GLU A 132 11.49 -9.96 40.60
CA GLU A 132 11.65 -10.29 42.03
C GLU A 132 10.81 -9.36 42.92
N LYS A 133 10.85 -8.03 42.66
CA LYS A 133 10.00 -7.05 43.36
C LYS A 133 8.50 -7.35 43.22
N GLN A 134 8.07 -7.90 42.09
CA GLN A 134 6.67 -8.27 41.80
C GLN A 134 6.26 -9.64 42.36
N GLY A 135 7.13 -10.25 43.18
CA GLY A 135 6.89 -11.51 43.88
C GLY A 135 7.03 -12.75 43.00
N ILE A 136 7.78 -12.66 41.89
CA ILE A 136 8.12 -13.82 41.05
C ILE A 136 9.53 -14.25 41.41
N HIS A 137 9.69 -15.47 41.94
CA HIS A 137 11.03 -16.00 42.20
C HIS A 137 11.73 -16.33 40.87
N CYS A 138 12.56 -15.41 40.40
CA CYS A 138 13.19 -15.42 39.10
C CYS A 138 14.70 -15.52 39.21
N LYS A 139 15.34 -16.38 38.41
CA LYS A 139 16.80 -16.43 38.30
C LYS A 139 17.29 -15.82 37.00
N TRP A 140 18.31 -14.98 37.11
CA TRP A 140 19.04 -14.44 35.98
C TRP A 140 20.17 -15.39 35.58
N TYR A 141 20.25 -15.73 34.30
CA TYR A 141 21.36 -16.49 33.72
C TYR A 141 21.93 -15.77 32.51
N ASP A 142 23.25 -15.83 32.35
CA ASP A 142 23.93 -15.27 31.19
C ASP A 142 23.80 -16.19 29.97
N ALA A 143 23.34 -15.66 28.83
CA ALA A 143 23.15 -16.43 27.61
C ALA A 143 24.43 -17.14 27.13
N ARG A 144 25.61 -16.57 27.44
CA ARG A 144 26.93 -17.14 27.12
C ARG A 144 27.21 -18.48 27.81
N GLU A 145 26.53 -18.78 28.92
CA GLU A 145 26.71 -20.04 29.64
C GLU A 145 26.10 -21.25 28.91
N PHE A 146 25.18 -21.04 27.97
CA PHE A 146 24.42 -22.13 27.34
C PHE A 146 24.13 -21.94 25.85
N LEU A 147 24.44 -20.77 25.27
CA LEU A 147 24.52 -20.58 23.82
C LEU A 147 25.98 -20.50 23.41
N THR A 148 26.45 -21.52 22.71
CA THR A 148 27.80 -21.57 22.13
C THR A 148 27.71 -21.54 20.61
N SER A 149 28.51 -20.70 19.96
CA SER A 149 28.57 -20.59 18.51
C SER A 149 29.51 -21.61 17.89
N THR A 150 29.20 -22.03 16.66
CA THR A 150 30.05 -22.88 15.83
C THR A 150 30.76 -22.00 14.79
N PRO A 151 32.07 -21.72 14.95
CA PRO A 151 32.81 -20.87 14.01
C PRO A 151 32.96 -21.57 12.66
N PHE A 152 32.94 -20.80 11.57
CA PHE A 152 33.17 -21.31 10.21
C PHE A 152 34.51 -20.82 9.64
N PRO A 153 35.16 -21.61 8.74
CA PRO A 153 36.41 -21.23 8.10
C PRO A 153 36.30 -19.88 7.38
N ASP A 154 37.36 -19.08 7.42
CA ASP A 154 37.45 -17.74 6.82
C ASP A 154 36.40 -16.71 7.31
N GLY A 155 35.70 -16.99 8.41
CA GLY A 155 34.63 -16.12 8.91
C GLY A 155 35.10 -14.77 9.47
N GLY A 156 36.38 -14.62 9.87
CA GLY A 156 36.94 -13.34 10.33
C GLY A 156 36.04 -12.59 11.33
N ALA A 157 35.63 -11.37 11.00
CA ALA A 157 34.71 -10.56 11.79
C ALA A 157 33.28 -11.14 11.88
N ALA A 158 32.83 -11.89 10.88
CA ALA A 158 31.50 -12.50 10.85
C ALA A 158 31.32 -13.58 11.93
N ASN A 159 32.40 -14.23 12.37
CA ASN A 159 32.39 -15.15 13.51
C ASN A 159 32.12 -14.44 14.84
N TYR A 160 32.28 -13.11 14.91
CA TYR A 160 31.97 -12.30 16.11
C TYR A 160 30.68 -11.51 15.98
N LEU A 161 30.33 -11.00 14.79
CA LEU A 161 29.20 -10.08 14.61
C LEU A 161 27.93 -10.77 14.06
N SER A 162 28.06 -11.98 13.54
CA SER A 162 26.99 -12.75 12.92
C SER A 162 27.21 -14.26 13.09
N ALA A 163 27.54 -14.65 14.31
CA ALA A 163 27.83 -16.02 14.70
C ALA A 163 26.59 -16.92 14.56
N ARG A 164 26.84 -18.22 14.38
CA ARG A 164 25.80 -19.25 14.27
C ARG A 164 25.88 -20.17 15.47
N CYS A 165 24.74 -20.51 16.05
CA CYS A 165 24.65 -21.43 17.18
C CYS A 165 23.83 -22.66 16.81
N GLU A 166 24.09 -23.75 17.52
CA GLU A 166 23.33 -24.98 17.44
C GLU A 166 22.15 -24.97 18.43
N SER A 167 21.10 -25.73 18.09
CA SER A 167 19.83 -25.81 18.82
C SER A 167 19.50 -27.22 19.28
N GLU A 168 20.51 -28.10 19.34
CA GLU A 168 20.33 -29.48 19.79
C GLU A 168 19.87 -29.53 21.25
N TYR A 169 19.00 -30.50 21.55
CA TYR A 169 18.44 -30.71 22.87
C TYR A 169 19.53 -30.94 23.91
N ASP A 170 19.48 -30.18 25.00
CA ASP A 170 20.43 -30.21 26.10
C ASP A 170 19.72 -30.58 27.41
N PRO A 171 19.68 -31.87 27.79
CA PRO A 171 19.00 -32.31 29.00
C PRO A 171 19.66 -31.76 30.27
N ALA A 172 20.97 -31.47 30.26
CA ALA A 172 21.67 -30.92 31.41
C ALA A 172 21.25 -29.47 31.69
N LEU A 173 21.01 -28.68 30.63
CA LEU A 173 20.46 -27.33 30.77
C LEU A 173 19.04 -27.35 31.33
N VAL A 174 18.19 -28.27 30.86
CA VAL A 174 16.83 -28.46 31.38
C VAL A 174 16.87 -28.79 32.88
N GLU A 175 17.72 -29.74 33.27
CA GLU A 175 17.90 -30.11 34.67
C GLU A 175 18.46 -28.96 35.51
N LYS A 176 19.43 -28.19 35.00
CA LYS A 176 19.97 -26.98 35.64
C LYS A 176 18.86 -25.97 35.96
N PHE A 177 17.96 -25.71 35.02
CA PHE A 177 16.87 -24.74 35.24
C PHE A 177 15.79 -25.25 36.18
N ILE A 178 15.42 -26.54 36.10
CA ILE A 178 14.42 -27.13 36.99
C ILE A 178 14.95 -27.26 38.43
N SER A 179 16.18 -27.78 38.59
CA SER A 179 16.82 -27.95 39.90
C SER A 179 17.17 -26.64 40.59
N SER A 180 17.20 -25.53 39.85
CA SER A 180 17.45 -24.20 40.40
C SER A 180 16.39 -23.73 41.41
N GLY A 181 15.20 -24.33 41.41
CA GLY A 181 14.06 -23.94 42.26
C GLY A 181 13.36 -22.65 41.81
N ALA A 182 13.84 -22.00 40.75
CA ALA A 182 13.25 -20.76 40.23
C ALA A 182 11.89 -21.02 39.56
N GLN A 183 10.93 -20.12 39.79
CA GLN A 183 9.63 -20.15 39.13
C GLN A 183 9.71 -19.64 37.69
N ALA A 184 10.64 -18.72 37.41
CA ALA A 184 10.91 -18.17 36.09
C ALA A 184 12.42 -17.97 35.89
N ILE A 185 12.87 -18.02 34.64
CA ILE A 185 14.24 -17.69 34.26
C ILE A 185 14.22 -16.42 33.41
N ILE A 186 15.20 -15.54 33.58
CA ILE A 186 15.41 -14.39 32.69
C ILE A 186 16.84 -14.42 32.13
N THR A 187 16.96 -14.17 30.83
CA THR A 187 18.23 -14.18 30.11
C THR A 187 18.20 -13.25 28.89
N GLN A 188 19.36 -13.04 28.28
CA GLN A 188 19.56 -12.12 27.18
C GLN A 188 19.24 -12.78 25.83
N GLY A 189 18.81 -11.95 24.88
CA GLY A 189 18.85 -12.31 23.46
C GLY A 189 20.13 -11.79 22.78
N PHE A 190 20.19 -11.94 21.47
CA PHE A 190 21.14 -11.27 20.55
C PHE A 190 22.60 -11.74 20.59
N PHE A 191 23.11 -12.22 21.72
CA PHE A 191 24.50 -12.68 21.84
C PHE A 191 24.63 -14.11 22.42
N ALA A 192 25.83 -14.67 22.27
CA ALA A 192 26.26 -16.00 22.68
C ALA A 192 27.76 -16.00 23.00
N ALA A 193 28.32 -17.15 23.39
CA ALA A 193 29.77 -17.34 23.53
C ALA A 193 30.35 -18.11 22.34
N ASN A 194 31.60 -17.85 21.96
CA ASN A 194 32.35 -18.78 21.12
C ASN A 194 32.96 -19.92 21.97
N PRO A 195 33.58 -20.95 21.34
CA PRO A 195 34.22 -22.05 22.09
C PRO A 195 35.37 -21.60 23.02
N GLN A 196 35.89 -20.39 22.85
CA GLN A 196 36.91 -19.78 23.72
C GLN A 196 36.30 -18.99 24.88
N GLY A 197 34.97 -18.90 24.97
CA GLY A 197 34.24 -18.17 26.01
C GLY A 197 34.10 -16.66 25.75
N GLU A 198 34.42 -16.18 24.55
CA GLU A 198 34.34 -14.77 24.18
C GLU A 198 32.95 -14.41 23.64
N THR A 199 32.50 -13.18 23.86
CA THR A 199 31.18 -12.72 23.39
C THR A 199 31.11 -12.64 21.87
N VAL A 200 30.05 -13.21 21.30
CA VAL A 200 29.71 -13.11 19.88
C VAL A 200 28.24 -12.75 19.70
N LEU A 201 27.90 -12.06 18.62
CA LEU A 201 26.55 -11.65 18.27
C LEU A 201 25.95 -12.57 17.23
N LEU A 202 24.63 -12.74 17.27
CA LEU A 202 23.88 -13.56 16.31
C LEU A 202 23.39 -12.78 15.09
N GLY A 203 23.84 -11.54 14.93
CA GLY A 203 23.42 -10.63 13.86
C GLY A 203 22.03 -10.03 14.06
N ARG A 204 21.45 -9.49 12.98
CA ARG A 204 20.10 -8.89 13.00
C ARG A 204 19.06 -9.93 13.43
N GLY A 205 18.06 -9.47 14.20
CA GLY A 205 17.06 -10.35 14.80
C GLY A 205 17.63 -11.40 15.75
N GLY A 206 18.85 -11.16 16.26
CA GLY A 206 19.54 -12.11 17.12
C GLY A 206 18.75 -12.49 18.35
N SER A 207 17.91 -11.61 18.93
CA SER A 207 17.09 -11.97 20.08
C SER A 207 15.97 -12.97 19.75
N ASP A 208 15.32 -12.86 18.59
CA ASP A 208 14.34 -13.87 18.14
C ASP A 208 15.05 -15.21 17.93
N THR A 209 16.24 -15.15 17.31
CA THR A 209 17.10 -16.30 17.07
C THR A 209 17.52 -16.95 18.39
N SER A 210 17.98 -16.19 19.39
CA SER A 210 18.31 -16.69 20.73
C SER A 210 17.14 -17.42 21.36
N ALA A 211 15.93 -16.84 21.31
CA ALA A 211 14.75 -17.48 21.88
C ALA A 211 14.43 -18.82 21.23
N ALA A 212 14.52 -18.88 19.90
CA ALA A 212 14.33 -20.13 19.16
C ALA A 212 15.41 -21.17 19.44
N LEU A 213 16.67 -20.77 19.56
CA LEU A 213 17.79 -21.64 19.91
C LEU A 213 17.61 -22.22 21.33
N ILE A 214 17.26 -21.37 22.30
CA ILE A 214 16.98 -21.76 23.67
C ILE A 214 15.78 -22.71 23.72
N ALA A 215 14.71 -22.43 22.96
CA ALA A 215 13.55 -23.29 22.88
C ALA A 215 13.94 -24.70 22.36
N GLY A 216 14.78 -24.78 21.33
CA GLY A 216 15.32 -26.03 20.82
C GLY A 216 16.14 -26.79 21.86
N LYS A 217 17.08 -26.11 22.54
CA LYS A 217 17.91 -26.69 23.61
C LYS A 217 17.08 -27.24 24.77
N LEU A 218 16.00 -26.56 25.14
CA LEU A 218 15.13 -26.98 26.24
C LEU A 218 14.04 -27.98 25.82
N GLN A 219 13.88 -28.25 24.52
CA GLN A 219 12.70 -28.92 23.97
C GLN A 219 11.40 -28.31 24.53
N ALA A 220 11.33 -26.98 24.50
CA ALA A 220 10.26 -26.21 25.13
C ALA A 220 8.89 -26.55 24.54
N ALA A 221 7.84 -26.36 25.34
CA ALA A 221 6.45 -26.57 24.92
C ALA A 221 6.06 -25.65 23.75
N SER A 222 6.55 -24.41 23.77
CA SER A 222 6.37 -23.42 22.70
C SER A 222 7.40 -22.30 22.83
N CYS A 223 7.52 -21.51 21.75
CA CYS A 223 8.31 -20.29 21.70
C CYS A 223 7.40 -19.10 21.36
N GLU A 224 7.22 -18.17 22.29
CA GLU A 224 6.40 -16.97 22.08
C GLU A 224 7.28 -15.76 21.78
N ILE A 225 7.05 -15.10 20.66
CA ILE A 225 7.70 -13.86 20.25
C ILE A 225 6.71 -12.72 20.49
N TRP A 226 6.98 -11.91 21.51
CA TRP A 226 6.16 -10.78 21.92
C TRP A 226 6.70 -9.47 21.32
N THR A 227 5.86 -8.83 20.50
CA THR A 227 6.19 -7.68 19.66
C THR A 227 5.23 -6.51 19.96
N ASP A 228 5.42 -5.40 19.25
CA ASP A 228 4.54 -4.23 19.16
C ASP A 228 3.39 -4.35 18.15
N VAL A 229 3.22 -5.50 17.49
CA VAL A 229 2.06 -5.79 16.63
C VAL A 229 1.34 -7.07 17.05
N PRO A 230 0.02 -7.18 16.81
CA PRO A 230 -0.83 -8.34 17.15
C PRO A 230 -0.36 -9.68 16.62
N GLY A 231 0.37 -9.70 15.51
CA GLY A 231 0.86 -10.91 14.84
C GLY A 231 1.32 -10.60 13.42
N ILE A 232 1.33 -11.61 12.55
CA ILE A 232 1.70 -11.48 11.13
C ILE A 232 0.43 -11.20 10.31
N TYR A 233 0.49 -10.21 9.42
CA TYR A 233 -0.62 -9.78 8.58
C TYR A 233 -0.42 -10.15 7.12
N THR A 234 -1.53 -10.17 6.35
CA THR A 234 -1.55 -10.41 4.89
C THR A 234 -0.77 -9.36 4.09
N ALA A 235 -0.52 -8.19 4.66
CA ALA A 235 0.36 -7.15 4.15
C ALA A 235 0.82 -6.26 5.33
N ASN A 236 1.70 -5.29 5.11
CA ASN A 236 2.06 -4.33 6.16
C ASN A 236 0.82 -3.49 6.57
N PRO A 237 0.29 -3.62 7.79
CA PRO A 237 -0.97 -2.97 8.18
C PRO A 237 -0.86 -1.45 8.28
N HIS A 238 0.35 -0.90 8.48
CA HIS A 238 0.57 0.54 8.50
C HIS A 238 0.52 1.18 7.11
N GLN A 239 0.77 0.40 6.06
CA GLN A 239 0.69 0.84 4.66
C GLN A 239 -0.67 0.47 4.04
N LEU A 240 -1.22 -0.66 4.46
CA LEU A 240 -2.50 -1.18 3.97
C LEU A 240 -3.41 -1.51 5.16
N PRO A 241 -4.27 -0.58 5.61
CA PRO A 241 -5.15 -0.81 6.76
C PRO A 241 -6.14 -1.97 6.58
N GLN A 242 -6.38 -2.41 5.34
CA GLN A 242 -7.21 -3.58 5.04
C GLN A 242 -6.47 -4.92 5.20
N ALA A 243 -5.18 -4.90 5.52
CA ALA A 243 -4.42 -6.10 5.84
C ALA A 243 -5.09 -6.84 7.00
N ARG A 244 -5.17 -8.17 6.91
CA ARG A 244 -5.83 -9.04 7.88
C ARG A 244 -4.79 -9.86 8.63
N LEU A 245 -5.05 -10.20 9.89
CA LEU A 245 -4.16 -11.04 10.68
C LEU A 245 -4.26 -12.52 10.22
N LEU A 246 -3.09 -13.12 10.05
CA LEU A 246 -2.91 -14.53 9.75
C LEU A 246 -2.89 -15.30 11.07
N LYS A 247 -3.97 -16.01 11.40
CA LYS A 247 -4.07 -16.73 12.69
C LYS A 247 -3.14 -17.93 12.78
N LYS A 248 -2.92 -18.61 11.66
CA LYS A 248 -2.09 -19.81 11.56
C LYS A 248 -1.24 -19.77 10.30
N LEU A 249 0.02 -20.19 10.44
CA LEU A 249 0.96 -20.39 9.35
C LEU A 249 1.74 -21.68 9.60
N ASN A 250 2.22 -22.30 8.52
CA ASN A 250 3.24 -23.31 8.64
C ASN A 250 4.65 -22.69 8.69
N TYR A 251 5.67 -23.47 9.05
CA TYR A 251 7.04 -22.94 9.14
C TYR A 251 7.59 -22.40 7.82
N ASP A 252 7.27 -23.03 6.69
CA ASP A 252 7.82 -22.64 5.40
C ASP A 252 7.17 -21.34 4.91
N GLU A 253 5.86 -21.18 5.08
CA GLU A 253 5.14 -19.92 4.82
C GLU A 253 5.69 -18.79 5.69
N ALA A 254 5.86 -19.03 7.00
CA ALA A 254 6.41 -18.03 7.90
C ALA A 254 7.85 -17.66 7.53
N GLN A 255 8.66 -18.63 7.07
CA GLN A 255 10.04 -18.41 6.63
C GLN A 255 10.08 -17.51 5.40
N GLU A 256 9.23 -17.75 4.42
CA GLU A 256 9.12 -16.93 3.21
C GLU A 256 8.63 -15.52 3.54
N ILE A 257 7.57 -15.38 4.35
CA ILE A 257 7.05 -14.06 4.78
C ILE A 257 8.14 -13.26 5.52
N ALA A 258 8.86 -13.88 6.46
CA ALA A 258 9.93 -13.23 7.22
C ALA A 258 11.10 -12.78 6.33
N THR A 259 11.42 -13.54 5.28
CA THR A 259 12.52 -13.23 4.34
C THR A 259 12.16 -12.07 3.42
N MET A 260 10.89 -11.95 3.01
CA MET A 260 10.40 -10.94 2.06
C MET A 260 10.11 -9.57 2.68
N GLY A 261 10.60 -9.29 3.90
CA GLY A 261 10.55 -7.96 4.51
C GLY A 261 9.48 -7.77 5.59
N ALA A 262 8.80 -8.84 6.04
CA ALA A 262 7.96 -8.76 7.23
C ALA A 262 8.83 -8.52 8.48
N LYS A 263 8.91 -7.28 8.95
CA LYS A 263 9.75 -6.85 10.09
C LYS A 263 9.34 -7.43 11.44
N VAL A 264 8.26 -8.21 11.50
CA VAL A 264 7.68 -8.74 12.74
C VAL A 264 8.49 -9.89 13.32
N LEU A 265 9.13 -10.70 12.47
CA LEU A 265 9.85 -11.90 12.87
C LEU A 265 11.10 -12.07 12.02
N HIS A 266 12.25 -12.33 12.64
CA HIS A 266 13.47 -12.57 11.88
C HIS A 266 13.54 -14.00 11.30
N PRO A 267 13.91 -14.19 10.02
CA PRO A 267 13.91 -15.51 9.38
C PRO A 267 14.78 -16.57 10.07
N ASN A 268 15.88 -16.18 10.73
CA ASN A 268 16.79 -17.11 11.39
C ASN A 268 16.21 -17.80 12.64
N CYS A 269 15.09 -17.32 13.19
CA CYS A 269 14.48 -17.94 14.37
C CYS A 269 13.58 -19.14 14.05
N ILE A 270 13.16 -19.32 12.80
CA ILE A 270 12.25 -20.42 12.42
C ILE A 270 12.96 -21.78 12.32
N PRO A 271 14.18 -21.90 11.74
CA PRO A 271 14.84 -23.19 11.59
C PRO A 271 15.11 -23.97 12.89
N PRO A 272 15.50 -23.35 14.03
CA PRO A 272 15.65 -24.06 15.30
C PRO A 272 14.35 -24.70 15.79
N VAL A 273 13.25 -23.94 15.84
CA VAL A 273 11.95 -24.46 16.30
C VAL A 273 11.34 -25.46 15.33
N ARG A 274 11.54 -25.29 14.02
CA ARG A 274 11.11 -26.25 13.00
C ARG A 274 11.80 -27.61 13.17
N ARG A 275 13.11 -27.62 13.40
CA ARG A 275 13.89 -28.87 13.62
C ARG A 275 13.42 -29.61 14.87
N ALA A 276 13.11 -28.88 15.93
CA ALA A 276 12.61 -29.45 17.19
C ALA A 276 11.08 -29.68 17.20
N ASN A 277 10.37 -29.32 16.13
CA ASN A 277 8.91 -29.35 16.03
C ASN A 277 8.19 -28.60 17.17
N ILE A 278 8.73 -27.44 17.55
CA ILE A 278 8.21 -26.59 18.62
C ILE A 278 7.28 -25.52 18.02
N PRO A 279 6.02 -25.40 18.46
CA PRO A 279 5.12 -24.35 17.99
C PRO A 279 5.65 -22.97 18.39
N MET A 280 5.62 -22.03 17.44
CA MET A 280 6.01 -20.64 17.67
C MET A 280 4.79 -19.73 17.59
N SER A 281 4.65 -18.74 18.47
CA SER A 281 3.54 -17.78 18.42
C SER A 281 4.06 -16.35 18.38
N VAL A 282 3.52 -15.53 17.49
CA VAL A 282 3.77 -14.08 17.46
C VAL A 282 2.60 -13.37 18.14
N LYS A 283 2.89 -12.61 19.20
CA LYS A 283 1.89 -12.00 20.10
C LYS A 283 2.20 -10.54 20.40
N PHE A 284 1.21 -9.82 20.94
CA PHE A 284 1.31 -8.39 21.22
C PHE A 284 1.38 -8.07 22.69
N THR A 285 2.49 -7.46 23.10
CA THR A 285 2.78 -7.19 24.52
C THR A 285 1.78 -6.24 25.16
N GLN A 286 1.20 -5.29 24.42
CA GLN A 286 0.22 -4.36 24.99
C GLN A 286 -1.19 -4.97 25.12
N MET A 287 -1.49 -6.06 24.42
CA MET A 287 -2.79 -6.75 24.48
C MET A 287 -2.60 -8.27 24.60
N PRO A 288 -2.19 -8.78 25.78
CA PRO A 288 -1.80 -10.18 25.92
C PRO A 288 -2.88 -11.24 25.69
N GLU A 289 -4.15 -10.84 25.70
CA GLU A 289 -5.29 -11.72 25.44
C GLU A 289 -5.62 -11.86 23.95
N HIS A 290 -5.00 -11.06 23.07
CA HIS A 290 -5.15 -11.19 21.64
C HIS A 290 -4.51 -12.51 21.14
N SER A 291 -5.17 -13.21 20.20
CA SER A 291 -4.75 -14.56 19.79
C SER A 291 -3.41 -14.62 19.06
N GLY A 292 -3.11 -13.55 18.31
CA GLY A 292 -1.94 -13.43 17.45
C GLY A 292 -1.84 -14.48 16.35
N THR A 293 -0.61 -14.82 15.96
CA THR A 293 -0.30 -15.77 14.89
C THR A 293 0.42 -16.98 15.45
N LEU A 294 -0.11 -18.18 15.19
CA LEU A 294 0.53 -19.46 15.53
C LEU A 294 1.26 -20.04 14.31
N ILE A 295 2.49 -20.48 14.51
CA ILE A 295 3.36 -21.08 13.49
C ILE A 295 3.68 -22.52 13.89
N THR A 296 3.30 -23.49 13.05
CA THR A 296 3.43 -24.93 13.31
C THR A 296 3.94 -25.70 12.09
N LYS A 297 4.08 -27.02 12.20
CA LYS A 297 4.33 -27.89 11.04
C LYS A 297 3.07 -28.10 10.18
N ASP A 298 1.91 -28.05 10.83
CA ASP A 298 0.63 -28.39 10.19
C ASP A 298 0.30 -27.43 9.05
N ILE A 299 -0.14 -28.01 7.93
CA ILE A 299 -0.62 -27.27 6.76
C ILE A 299 -2.14 -27.24 6.83
N ASP A 300 -2.72 -26.05 6.73
CA ASP A 300 -4.16 -25.89 6.54
C ASP A 300 -4.48 -25.97 5.05
N GLU A 301 -4.78 -27.17 4.54
CA GLU A 301 -5.12 -27.41 3.13
C GLU A 301 -6.41 -26.69 2.69
N THR A 302 -7.23 -26.25 3.64
CA THR A 302 -8.49 -25.56 3.34
C THR A 302 -8.33 -24.05 3.25
N ALA A 303 -7.19 -23.53 3.68
CA ALA A 303 -6.95 -22.11 3.75
C ALA A 303 -6.50 -21.53 2.40
N PRO A 304 -6.58 -20.19 2.24
CA PRO A 304 -6.31 -19.54 0.97
C PRO A 304 -4.92 -19.81 0.43
N LEU A 305 -4.83 -19.97 -0.90
CA LEU A 305 -3.58 -20.23 -1.62
C LEU A 305 -2.56 -19.11 -1.41
N ILE A 306 -2.97 -17.85 -1.56
CA ILE A 306 -2.12 -16.71 -1.21
C ILE A 306 -2.40 -16.32 0.24
N LYS A 307 -1.36 -16.30 1.07
CA LYS A 307 -1.45 -15.89 2.46
C LYS A 307 -1.12 -14.42 2.63
N SER A 308 -0.12 -13.95 1.90
CA SER A 308 0.50 -12.67 2.19
C SER A 308 1.08 -12.03 0.94
N ILE A 309 1.12 -10.70 0.95
CA ILE A 309 1.68 -9.85 -0.09
C ILE A 309 2.58 -8.82 0.61
N GLN A 310 3.88 -8.94 0.36
CA GLN A 310 4.89 -8.14 1.05
C GLN A 310 5.58 -7.18 0.08
N ILE A 311 6.02 -6.05 0.62
CA ILE A 311 6.83 -5.07 -0.12
C ILE A 311 8.18 -4.95 0.58
N LYS A 312 9.26 -5.09 -0.19
CA LYS A 312 10.62 -4.79 0.23
C LYS A 312 11.16 -3.62 -0.60
N ASN A 313 11.31 -2.46 0.03
CA ASN A 313 11.79 -1.23 -0.60
C ASN A 313 13.32 -1.17 -0.69
N SER A 314 13.82 -0.18 -1.45
CA SER A 314 15.24 0.14 -1.56
C SER A 314 16.09 -1.01 -2.12
N ILE A 315 15.52 -1.77 -3.07
CA ILE A 315 16.24 -2.83 -3.76
C ILE A 315 17.12 -2.24 -4.85
N LEU A 316 18.37 -2.69 -4.88
CA LEU A 316 19.32 -2.41 -5.95
C LEU A 316 19.38 -3.61 -6.88
N LEU A 317 19.20 -3.37 -8.18
CA LEU A 317 19.36 -4.39 -9.20
C LEU A 317 20.61 -4.14 -10.04
N ILE A 318 21.35 -5.21 -10.33
CA ILE A 318 22.41 -5.23 -11.32
C ILE A 318 21.96 -6.10 -12.50
N SER A 319 21.89 -5.50 -13.68
CA SER A 319 21.59 -6.19 -14.94
C SER A 319 22.85 -6.28 -15.78
N ILE A 320 23.19 -7.48 -16.24
CA ILE A 320 24.37 -7.76 -17.06
C ILE A 320 23.89 -8.27 -18.42
N ASP A 321 24.09 -7.47 -19.46
CA ASP A 321 23.77 -7.82 -20.85
C ASP A 321 25.01 -8.39 -21.56
N THR A 322 24.94 -9.60 -22.13
CA THR A 322 26.04 -10.18 -22.91
C THR A 322 25.55 -11.17 -23.96
N LEU A 323 26.15 -11.11 -25.16
CA LEU A 323 25.86 -12.06 -26.24
C LEU A 323 26.58 -13.41 -26.04
N HIS A 324 27.55 -13.48 -25.13
CA HIS A 324 28.47 -14.61 -24.98
C HIS A 324 28.10 -15.57 -23.84
N MET A 325 27.01 -15.31 -23.10
CA MET A 325 26.56 -16.20 -22.02
C MET A 325 26.02 -17.54 -22.54
N TRP A 326 25.31 -17.51 -23.69
CA TRP A 326 24.70 -18.71 -24.27
C TRP A 326 25.79 -19.74 -24.61
N GLN A 327 25.72 -20.94 -24.01
CA GLN A 327 26.69 -22.05 -24.15
C GLN A 327 28.09 -21.82 -23.55
N GLN A 328 28.32 -20.74 -22.80
CA GLN A 328 29.57 -20.56 -22.06
C GLN A 328 29.52 -21.30 -20.72
N VAL A 329 30.39 -22.29 -20.55
CA VAL A 329 30.58 -22.97 -19.27
C VAL A 329 31.22 -22.00 -18.28
N GLY A 330 30.64 -21.87 -17.08
CA GLY A 330 31.23 -21.11 -15.98
C GLY A 330 30.78 -19.65 -15.85
N PHE A 331 30.07 -19.07 -16.83
CA PHE A 331 29.70 -17.65 -16.81
C PHE A 331 29.04 -17.19 -15.49
N LEU A 332 28.01 -17.90 -15.03
CA LEU A 332 27.35 -17.57 -13.76
C LEU A 332 28.29 -17.76 -12.56
N SER A 333 29.18 -18.75 -12.59
CA SER A 333 30.18 -18.96 -11.55
C SER A 333 31.14 -17.78 -11.45
N ASP A 334 31.60 -17.26 -12.60
CA ASP A 334 32.51 -16.12 -12.66
C ASP A 334 31.82 -14.84 -12.14
N VAL A 335 30.57 -14.61 -12.56
CA VAL A 335 29.74 -13.53 -12.04
C VAL A 335 29.60 -13.62 -10.53
N PHE A 336 29.15 -14.76 -9.98
CA PHE A 336 29.01 -14.94 -8.53
C PHE A 336 30.34 -14.85 -7.76
N THR A 337 31.45 -15.18 -8.42
CA THR A 337 32.80 -15.03 -7.84
C THR A 337 33.14 -13.55 -7.65
N ALA A 338 32.80 -12.67 -8.60
CA ALA A 338 32.94 -11.22 -8.45
C ALA A 338 32.11 -10.68 -7.26
N PHE A 339 30.85 -11.11 -7.11
CA PHE A 339 30.04 -10.75 -5.93
C PHE A 339 30.70 -11.19 -4.62
N LYS A 340 31.25 -12.41 -4.58
CA LYS A 340 31.97 -12.95 -3.42
C LYS A 340 33.24 -12.13 -3.11
N HIS A 341 34.04 -11.80 -4.13
CA HIS A 341 35.26 -10.99 -3.96
C HIS A 341 34.98 -9.62 -3.34
N HIS A 342 33.89 -8.98 -3.77
CA HIS A 342 33.47 -7.68 -3.25
C HIS A 342 32.62 -7.77 -1.96
N GLY A 343 32.29 -8.99 -1.51
CA GLY A 343 31.53 -9.24 -0.29
C GLY A 343 30.09 -8.73 -0.38
N PHE A 344 29.44 -8.91 -1.54
CA PHE A 344 28.02 -8.68 -1.75
C PHE A 344 27.27 -10.01 -1.77
N SER A 345 26.12 -10.05 -1.08
CA SER A 345 25.20 -11.18 -1.14
C SER A 345 24.10 -10.89 -2.17
N VAL A 346 23.68 -11.93 -2.89
CA VAL A 346 22.62 -11.86 -3.90
C VAL A 346 21.34 -12.41 -3.28
N ASP A 347 20.22 -11.71 -3.48
CA ASP A 347 18.91 -12.05 -2.92
C ASP A 347 18.00 -12.69 -3.99
N LEU A 348 17.72 -11.96 -5.07
CA LEU A 348 16.91 -12.40 -6.20
C LEU A 348 17.77 -12.57 -7.46
N LEU A 349 17.39 -13.54 -8.29
CA LEU A 349 18.00 -13.80 -9.58
C LEU A 349 16.92 -14.04 -10.64
N SER A 350 17.13 -13.47 -11.82
CA SER A 350 16.43 -13.82 -13.05
C SER A 350 17.44 -13.88 -14.19
N SER A 351 17.31 -14.87 -15.06
CA SER A 351 18.18 -15.05 -16.21
C SER A 351 17.36 -15.29 -17.48
N SER A 352 17.81 -14.69 -18.56
CA SER A 352 17.52 -15.11 -19.93
C SER A 352 18.80 -15.65 -20.55
N GLU A 353 18.79 -15.91 -21.84
CA GLU A 353 19.95 -16.50 -22.51
C GLU A 353 21.07 -15.48 -22.83
N PHE A 354 20.77 -14.19 -22.74
CA PHE A 354 21.72 -13.09 -22.97
C PHE A 354 21.75 -12.03 -21.87
N ASN A 355 20.96 -12.21 -20.81
CA ASN A 355 20.88 -11.26 -19.70
C ASN A 355 20.76 -11.99 -18.37
N VAL A 356 21.47 -11.48 -17.37
CA VAL A 356 21.29 -11.88 -15.96
C VAL A 356 21.00 -10.63 -15.16
N THR A 357 19.90 -10.64 -14.42
CA THR A 357 19.52 -9.58 -13.49
C THR A 357 19.49 -10.12 -12.07
N LEU A 358 20.19 -9.42 -11.17
CA LEU A 358 20.44 -9.84 -9.79
C LEU A 358 20.05 -8.71 -8.84
N SER A 359 19.47 -9.04 -7.69
CA SER A 359 19.30 -8.06 -6.61
C SER A 359 20.34 -8.23 -5.53
N LEU A 360 20.75 -7.11 -4.93
CA LEU A 360 21.68 -7.09 -3.79
C LEU A 360 20.91 -7.24 -2.47
N ASP A 361 21.41 -8.10 -1.58
CA ASP A 361 20.93 -8.13 -0.19
C ASP A 361 21.43 -6.90 0.59
N ILE A 362 20.54 -6.35 1.40
CA ILE A 362 20.67 -5.04 2.01
C ILE A 362 21.23 -5.20 3.43
N ASN A 363 22.54 -5.42 3.54
CA ASN A 363 23.25 -5.37 4.82
C ASN A 363 24.31 -4.26 4.79
N SER A 364 24.10 -3.21 5.61
CA SER A 364 24.99 -2.09 6.03
C SER A 364 25.88 -1.35 4.99
N LYS A 365 26.02 -1.83 3.76
CA LYS A 365 26.85 -1.28 2.68
C LYS A 365 26.07 -0.49 1.61
N ILE A 366 24.78 -0.21 1.82
CA ILE A 366 23.92 0.52 0.85
C ILE A 366 24.54 1.84 0.41
N HIS A 367 25.28 2.49 1.30
CA HIS A 367 25.89 3.80 1.05
C HIS A 367 27.33 3.73 0.53
N ASP A 368 27.90 2.52 0.36
CA ASP A 368 29.24 2.34 -0.17
C ASP A 368 29.20 2.29 -1.71
N ARG A 369 28.86 3.43 -2.32
CA ARG A 369 28.96 3.60 -3.79
C ARG A 369 30.34 3.21 -4.34
N PRO A 370 31.47 3.48 -3.66
CA PRO A 370 32.78 2.98 -4.09
C PRO A 370 32.82 1.45 -4.27
N ALA A 371 32.32 0.67 -3.31
CA ALA A 371 32.28 -0.78 -3.42
C ALA A 371 31.38 -1.27 -4.56
N ILE A 372 30.22 -0.64 -4.76
CA ILE A 372 29.31 -0.97 -5.87
C ILE A 372 29.96 -0.66 -7.22
N ASN A 373 30.62 0.50 -7.34
CA ASN A 373 31.33 0.87 -8.56
C ASN A 373 32.49 -0.08 -8.88
N ALA A 374 33.19 -0.56 -7.86
CA ALA A 374 34.25 -1.57 -8.02
C ALA A 374 33.67 -2.90 -8.53
N LEU A 375 32.57 -3.37 -7.95
CA LEU A 375 31.85 -4.55 -8.43
C LEU A 375 31.39 -4.38 -9.89
N LEU A 376 30.78 -3.23 -10.23
CA LEU A 376 30.36 -2.96 -11.61
C LEU A 376 31.56 -2.94 -12.58
N ALA A 377 32.72 -2.45 -12.16
CA ALA A 377 33.92 -2.46 -12.99
C ALA A 377 34.43 -3.89 -13.27
N GLU A 378 34.41 -4.78 -12.27
CA GLU A 378 34.71 -6.21 -12.47
C GLU A 378 33.66 -6.87 -13.36
N LEU A 379 32.37 -6.65 -13.08
CA LEU A 379 31.27 -7.24 -13.85
C LEU A 379 31.25 -6.79 -15.32
N ASN A 380 31.73 -5.58 -15.61
CA ASN A 380 31.84 -5.07 -16.98
C ASN A 380 32.86 -5.83 -17.85
N GLN A 381 33.67 -6.72 -17.26
CA GLN A 381 34.53 -7.64 -17.99
C GLN A 381 33.74 -8.82 -18.60
N PHE A 382 32.58 -9.16 -18.04
CA PHE A 382 31.72 -10.27 -18.48
C PHE A 382 30.61 -9.83 -19.45
N GLY A 383 30.24 -8.56 -19.43
CA GLY A 383 29.16 -7.99 -20.24
C GLY A 383 28.91 -6.53 -19.90
N ARG A 384 27.84 -5.94 -20.42
CA ARG A 384 27.45 -4.57 -20.06
C ARG A 384 26.65 -4.60 -18.76
N ALA A 385 27.31 -4.35 -17.64
CA ALA A 385 26.68 -4.27 -16.32
C ALA A 385 26.09 -2.88 -16.07
N LYS A 386 24.83 -2.83 -15.59
CA LYS A 386 24.10 -1.60 -15.25
C LYS A 386 23.46 -1.74 -13.88
N LEU A 387 23.46 -0.65 -13.12
CA LEU A 387 22.71 -0.51 -11.88
C LEU A 387 21.31 0.07 -12.18
N ILE A 388 20.27 -0.48 -11.57
CA ILE A 388 18.88 -0.01 -11.66
C ILE A 388 18.38 0.32 -10.25
N GLU A 389 18.03 1.59 -10.03
CA GLU A 389 17.55 2.15 -8.76
C GLU A 389 16.69 3.40 -9.02
N PRO A 390 15.71 3.74 -8.15
CA PRO A 390 15.25 2.99 -6.97
C PRO A 390 14.19 1.93 -7.30
N CYS A 391 14.41 0.69 -6.85
CA CYS A 391 13.48 -0.42 -7.06
C CYS A 391 12.84 -0.92 -5.77
N SER A 392 11.73 -1.65 -5.90
CA SER A 392 11.08 -2.36 -4.80
C SER A 392 10.57 -3.72 -5.27
N ALA A 393 10.68 -4.72 -4.41
CA ALA A 393 10.08 -6.04 -4.64
C ALA A 393 8.67 -6.08 -4.05
N VAL A 394 7.73 -6.61 -4.81
CA VAL A 394 6.40 -6.99 -4.37
C VAL A 394 6.29 -8.50 -4.49
N SER A 395 6.15 -9.18 -3.36
CA SER A 395 6.20 -10.65 -3.27
C SER A 395 4.86 -11.20 -2.81
N LEU A 396 4.28 -12.09 -3.62
CA LEU A 396 3.18 -12.97 -3.23
C LEU A 396 3.75 -14.17 -2.49
N VAL A 397 3.22 -14.48 -1.31
CA VAL A 397 3.64 -15.62 -0.49
C VAL A 397 2.42 -16.48 -0.14
N GLY A 398 2.55 -17.79 -0.32
CA GLY A 398 1.47 -18.74 -0.17
C GLY A 398 1.84 -20.16 -0.56
N HIS A 399 0.86 -20.98 -0.94
CA HIS A 399 1.07 -22.29 -1.55
C HIS A 399 0.49 -22.32 -2.95
N HIS A 400 1.11 -23.14 -3.79
CA HIS A 400 0.66 -23.38 -5.16
C HIS A 400 0.51 -22.10 -5.99
N ILE A 401 1.47 -21.18 -5.87
CA ILE A 401 1.37 -19.86 -6.50
C ILE A 401 1.20 -19.94 -8.02
N ARG A 402 1.78 -20.96 -8.66
CA ARG A 402 1.58 -21.20 -10.10
C ARG A 402 0.10 -21.35 -10.49
N THR A 403 -0.76 -21.81 -9.58
CA THR A 403 -2.19 -22.01 -9.85
C THR A 403 -2.99 -20.71 -9.86
N VAL A 404 -2.49 -19.66 -9.20
CA VAL A 404 -3.14 -18.33 -9.15
C VAL A 404 -2.65 -17.38 -10.24
N LEU A 405 -1.64 -17.76 -11.04
CA LEU A 405 -1.17 -16.97 -12.18
C LEU A 405 -2.30 -16.45 -13.11
N PRO A 406 -3.33 -17.24 -13.47
CA PRO A 406 -4.43 -16.74 -14.30
C PRO A 406 -5.24 -15.61 -13.65
N GLN A 407 -5.32 -15.61 -12.31
CA GLN A 407 -6.03 -14.58 -11.54
C GLN A 407 -5.24 -13.28 -11.45
N LEU A 408 -3.93 -13.32 -11.75
CA LEU A 408 -3.09 -12.13 -11.75
C LEU A 408 -3.36 -11.22 -12.95
N GLY A 409 -4.01 -11.69 -14.03
CA GLY A 409 -4.23 -10.93 -15.27
C GLY A 409 -4.62 -9.45 -15.04
N PRO A 410 -5.73 -9.15 -14.33
CA PRO A 410 -6.13 -7.78 -14.03
C PRO A 410 -5.15 -6.98 -13.16
N ALA A 411 -4.36 -7.67 -12.32
CA ALA A 411 -3.32 -7.03 -11.53
C ALA A 411 -2.09 -6.67 -12.37
N LEU A 412 -1.76 -7.52 -13.36
CA LEU A 412 -0.64 -7.31 -14.27
C LEU A 412 -0.91 -6.16 -15.26
N GLU A 413 -2.15 -5.74 -15.47
CA GLU A 413 -2.49 -4.51 -16.22
C GLU A 413 -1.84 -3.25 -15.63
N VAL A 414 -1.45 -3.27 -14.34
CA VAL A 414 -0.64 -2.20 -13.72
C VAL A 414 0.69 -1.99 -14.45
N PHE A 415 1.21 -3.05 -15.08
CA PHE A 415 2.46 -3.04 -15.82
C PHE A 415 2.32 -2.53 -17.26
N GLU A 416 1.10 -2.24 -17.73
CA GLU A 416 0.89 -1.79 -19.11
C GLU A 416 1.53 -0.41 -19.39
N ALA A 417 1.82 0.38 -18.33
CA ALA A 417 2.43 1.70 -18.44
C ALA A 417 3.91 1.78 -18.01
N LYS A 418 4.50 0.73 -17.42
CA LYS A 418 5.84 0.75 -16.80
C LYS A 418 6.50 -0.64 -16.76
N GLN A 419 7.83 -0.69 -16.69
CA GLN A 419 8.59 -1.94 -16.80
C GLN A 419 8.66 -2.72 -15.47
N VAL A 420 8.52 -4.05 -15.56
CA VAL A 420 8.95 -5.00 -14.52
C VAL A 420 10.41 -5.34 -14.81
N TYR A 421 11.31 -5.03 -13.88
CA TYR A 421 12.74 -5.24 -14.08
C TYR A 421 13.17 -6.68 -13.83
N LEU A 422 12.53 -7.35 -12.86
CA LEU A 422 12.83 -8.73 -12.50
C LEU A 422 11.56 -9.43 -12.04
N MET A 423 11.37 -10.67 -12.48
CA MET A 423 10.36 -11.56 -11.95
C MET A 423 11.05 -12.84 -11.50
N SER A 424 10.79 -13.28 -10.26
CA SER A 424 11.37 -14.50 -9.70
C SER A 424 10.29 -15.35 -9.06
N LEU A 425 10.21 -16.61 -9.46
CA LEU A 425 9.27 -17.59 -8.93
C LEU A 425 10.08 -18.67 -8.22
N ALA A 426 9.81 -18.90 -6.94
CA ALA A 426 10.52 -19.94 -6.23
C ALA A 426 10.19 -21.35 -6.75
N SER A 427 11.19 -22.22 -6.72
CA SER A 427 11.07 -23.62 -7.15
C SER A 427 10.10 -24.41 -6.28
N ASN A 428 10.03 -24.07 -4.99
CA ASN A 428 9.12 -24.64 -3.99
C ASN A 428 7.66 -24.18 -4.14
N ASP A 429 7.35 -23.29 -5.10
CA ASP A 429 6.01 -22.76 -5.37
C ASP A 429 5.38 -22.00 -4.19
N LEU A 430 6.23 -21.47 -3.29
CA LEU A 430 5.81 -20.69 -2.11
C LEU A 430 5.86 -19.18 -2.28
N ASN A 431 6.64 -18.68 -3.25
CA ASN A 431 6.75 -17.25 -3.50
C ASN A 431 6.78 -16.92 -5.01
N LEU A 432 6.22 -15.75 -5.36
CA LEU A 432 6.40 -15.08 -6.65
C LEU A 432 6.67 -13.60 -6.40
N THR A 433 7.79 -13.11 -6.89
CA THR A 433 8.27 -11.75 -6.65
C THR A 433 8.39 -10.98 -7.95
N PHE A 434 7.89 -9.74 -7.93
CA PHE A 434 8.05 -8.75 -8.99
C PHE A 434 8.92 -7.61 -8.47
N VAL A 435 9.96 -7.21 -9.21
CA VAL A 435 10.75 -6.02 -8.91
C VAL A 435 10.39 -4.92 -9.89
N VAL A 436 9.94 -3.79 -9.33
CA VAL A 436 9.35 -2.66 -10.05
C VAL A 436 9.95 -1.35 -9.56
N ASP A 437 9.65 -0.24 -10.24
CA ASP A 437 9.95 1.10 -9.71
C ASP A 437 9.29 1.29 -8.33
N GLU A 438 10.04 1.87 -7.37
CA GLU A 438 9.56 2.06 -6.00
C GLU A 438 8.24 2.85 -5.92
N SER A 439 8.04 3.82 -6.85
CA SER A 439 6.79 4.60 -6.95
C SER A 439 5.53 3.75 -7.22
N GLN A 440 5.68 2.54 -7.75
CA GLN A 440 4.56 1.67 -8.14
C GLN A 440 4.25 0.56 -7.14
N ALA A 441 5.20 0.21 -6.27
CA ALA A 441 5.11 -0.96 -5.42
C ALA A 441 3.85 -0.96 -4.53
N ASN A 442 3.51 0.20 -3.95
CA ASN A 442 2.32 0.34 -3.11
C ASN A 442 1.02 0.14 -3.89
N GLN A 443 0.91 0.70 -5.09
CA GLN A 443 -0.28 0.58 -5.93
C GLN A 443 -0.48 -0.87 -6.40
N LEU A 444 0.61 -1.53 -6.79
CA LEU A 444 0.60 -2.93 -7.18
C LEU A 444 0.19 -3.83 -6.00
N CYS A 445 0.80 -3.63 -4.83
CA CYS A 445 0.45 -4.37 -3.61
C CYS A 445 -1.02 -4.18 -3.23
N GLN A 446 -1.54 -2.94 -3.26
CA GLN A 446 -2.95 -2.65 -3.01
C GLN A 446 -3.88 -3.40 -3.97
N LYS A 447 -3.58 -3.38 -5.29
CA LYS A 447 -4.38 -4.08 -6.29
C LYS A 447 -4.31 -5.59 -6.13
N LEU A 448 -3.12 -6.16 -5.92
CA LEU A 448 -2.93 -7.59 -5.69
C LEU A 448 -3.63 -8.04 -4.40
N HIS A 449 -3.53 -7.27 -3.31
CA HIS A 449 -4.23 -7.57 -2.06
C HIS A 449 -5.73 -7.54 -2.23
N HIS A 450 -6.25 -6.51 -2.91
CA HIS A 450 -7.66 -6.43 -3.20
C HIS A 450 -8.16 -7.63 -4.03
N LEU A 451 -7.42 -8.02 -5.07
CA LEU A 451 -7.79 -9.13 -5.95
C LEU A 451 -7.67 -10.51 -5.28
N LEU A 452 -6.57 -10.75 -4.55
CA LEU A 452 -6.19 -12.09 -4.08
C LEU A 452 -6.57 -12.37 -2.62
N ILE A 453 -6.76 -11.33 -1.80
CA ILE A 453 -7.10 -11.44 -0.38
C ILE A 453 -8.52 -10.93 -0.13
N GLU A 454 -8.84 -9.69 -0.50
CA GLU A 454 -10.16 -9.09 -0.18
C GLU A 454 -11.30 -9.66 -1.01
N ASN A 455 -11.05 -9.98 -2.28
CA ASN A 455 -12.04 -10.62 -3.15
C ASN A 455 -11.95 -12.16 -3.11
N ASN A 456 -11.16 -12.72 -2.20
CA ASN A 456 -10.99 -14.16 -2.10
C ASN A 456 -12.26 -14.82 -1.54
N PRO A 457 -12.78 -15.88 -2.19
CA PRO A 457 -13.98 -16.55 -1.70
C PRO A 457 -13.86 -17.18 -0.31
N GLN A 458 -12.63 -17.41 0.14
CA GLN A 458 -12.30 -17.95 1.45
C GLN A 458 -11.94 -16.85 2.47
N ILE A 459 -12.40 -15.61 2.27
CA ILE A 459 -12.02 -14.48 3.13
C ILE A 459 -12.32 -14.69 4.63
N PHE A 460 -13.31 -15.53 4.95
CA PHE A 460 -13.66 -15.90 6.33
C PHE A 460 -12.55 -16.66 7.08
N TYR A 461 -11.55 -17.21 6.38
CA TYR A 461 -10.36 -17.78 7.00
C TYR A 461 -9.42 -16.71 7.58
N TYR A 462 -9.50 -15.47 7.07
CA TYR A 462 -8.75 -14.35 7.63
C TYR A 462 -9.53 -13.69 8.78
N SER A 463 -8.81 -13.09 9.72
CA SER A 463 -9.42 -12.34 10.82
C SER A 463 -9.99 -10.99 10.36
N LYS A 464 -10.41 -10.18 11.35
CA LYS A 464 -10.60 -8.74 11.17
C LYS A 464 -9.38 -8.09 10.53
N SER A 465 -9.61 -7.07 9.71
CA SER A 465 -8.53 -6.21 9.21
C SER A 465 -7.97 -5.31 10.31
N TRP A 466 -6.76 -4.80 10.11
CA TRP A 466 -6.14 -3.85 11.03
C TRP A 466 -7.05 -2.65 11.30
N HIS A 467 -7.71 -2.12 10.27
CA HIS A 467 -8.65 -1.02 10.40
C HIS A 467 -9.91 -1.40 11.20
N GLU A 468 -10.43 -2.62 11.03
CA GLU A 468 -11.58 -3.10 11.81
C GLU A 468 -11.25 -3.29 13.30
N GLU A 469 -9.99 -3.54 13.64
CA GLU A 469 -9.57 -3.86 15.00
C GLU A 469 -8.96 -2.67 15.76
N PHE A 470 -8.17 -1.83 15.07
CA PHE A 470 -7.44 -0.71 15.66
C PHE A 470 -7.78 0.65 15.03
N GLY A 471 -8.52 0.66 13.91
CA GLY A 471 -8.98 1.89 13.28
C GLY A 471 -10.05 2.60 14.11
N LYS A 472 -10.18 3.92 13.92
CA LYS A 472 -11.40 4.61 14.37
C LYS A 472 -12.57 3.97 13.61
N PRO A 473 -13.67 3.58 14.28
CA PRO A 473 -14.81 3.00 13.60
C PRO A 473 -15.29 3.98 12.53
N THR A 474 -14.99 3.67 11.28
CA THR A 474 -15.56 4.39 10.14
C THR A 474 -17.03 4.04 10.15
N VAL A 475 -17.85 4.99 10.58
CA VAL A 475 -19.30 4.89 10.45
C VAL A 475 -19.57 4.74 8.96
N ARG A 476 -19.94 3.54 8.51
CA ARG A 476 -20.37 3.31 7.12
C ARG A 476 -21.50 4.29 6.87
N SER A 477 -21.29 5.28 6.01
CA SER A 477 -22.37 6.18 5.61
C SER A 477 -23.38 5.33 4.85
N ILE A 478 -24.58 5.19 5.41
CA ILE A 478 -25.66 4.45 4.76
C ILE A 478 -26.00 5.21 3.47
N PRO A 479 -25.82 4.60 2.27
CA PRO A 479 -26.10 5.27 1.01
C PRO A 479 -27.60 5.56 0.88
N TRP A 480 -27.95 6.55 0.06
CA TRP A 480 -29.35 6.97 -0.09
C TRP A 480 -30.25 5.81 -0.55
N TRP A 481 -29.75 4.94 -1.42
CA TRP A 481 -30.53 3.83 -1.97
C TRP A 481 -30.83 2.74 -0.94
N GLU A 482 -30.01 2.63 0.12
CA GLU A 482 -30.29 1.72 1.23
C GLU A 482 -31.40 2.29 2.11
N LYS A 483 -31.42 3.61 2.32
CA LYS A 483 -32.52 4.30 3.03
C LYS A 483 -33.84 4.24 2.25
N GLU A 484 -33.77 4.35 0.93
CA GLU A 484 -34.91 4.33 0.01
C GLU A 484 -35.25 2.92 -0.51
N ARG A 485 -34.75 1.86 0.14
CA ARG A 485 -34.86 0.47 -0.33
C ARG A 485 -36.28 0.08 -0.75
N ASP A 486 -37.27 0.35 0.11
CA ASP A 486 -38.66 -0.08 -0.14
C ASP A 486 -39.30 0.68 -1.31
N ARG A 487 -38.98 1.97 -1.45
CA ARG A 487 -39.38 2.79 -2.61
C ARG A 487 -38.74 2.25 -3.88
N LEU A 488 -37.46 1.90 -3.85
CA LEU A 488 -36.74 1.32 -5.00
C LEU A 488 -37.28 -0.05 -5.39
N LEU A 489 -37.61 -0.93 -4.44
CA LEU A 489 -38.25 -2.22 -4.72
C LEU A 489 -39.62 -2.04 -5.38
N THR A 490 -40.41 -1.05 -4.92
CA THR A 490 -41.69 -0.69 -5.55
C THR A 490 -41.51 -0.20 -6.98
N ILE A 491 -40.50 0.65 -7.22
CA ILE A 491 -40.17 1.13 -8.57
C ILE A 491 -39.76 -0.06 -9.46
N ALA A 492 -38.89 -0.94 -8.98
CA ALA A 492 -38.42 -2.11 -9.72
C ALA A 492 -39.55 -3.11 -10.04
N ALA A 493 -40.54 -3.26 -9.17
CA ALA A 493 -41.67 -4.14 -9.41
C ALA A 493 -42.39 -3.81 -10.74
N VAL A 494 -42.53 -2.51 -11.05
CA VAL A 494 -43.27 -2.00 -12.21
C VAL A 494 -42.35 -1.66 -13.39
N ASN A 495 -41.15 -1.14 -13.12
CA ASN A 495 -40.33 -0.45 -14.13
C ASN A 495 -39.00 -1.14 -14.45
N SER A 496 -38.67 -2.26 -13.84
CA SER A 496 -37.38 -2.90 -14.11
C SER A 496 -37.30 -3.42 -15.57
N PRO A 497 -36.13 -3.33 -16.24
CA PRO A 497 -34.92 -2.68 -15.78
C PRO A 497 -34.99 -1.15 -15.91
N CYS A 498 -34.55 -0.43 -14.87
CA CYS A 498 -34.53 1.03 -14.88
C CYS A 498 -33.31 1.62 -14.16
N TYR A 499 -32.81 2.74 -14.67
CA TYR A 499 -32.04 3.72 -13.92
C TYR A 499 -32.96 4.49 -12.98
N VAL A 500 -32.51 4.71 -11.75
CA VAL A 500 -33.15 5.62 -10.80
C VAL A 500 -32.13 6.66 -10.37
N TYR A 501 -32.45 7.93 -10.59
CA TYR A 501 -31.63 9.08 -10.21
C TYR A 501 -32.24 9.84 -9.04
N HIS A 502 -31.46 10.05 -7.97
CA HIS A 502 -31.88 10.75 -6.77
C HIS A 502 -31.45 12.22 -6.80
N SER A 503 -32.39 13.13 -7.06
CA SER A 503 -32.11 14.56 -7.27
C SER A 503 -31.54 15.23 -6.02
N GLN A 504 -31.96 14.81 -4.83
CA GLN A 504 -31.42 15.35 -3.57
C GLN A 504 -29.93 15.04 -3.39
N THR A 505 -29.45 13.86 -3.79
CA THR A 505 -28.01 13.53 -3.73
C THR A 505 -27.21 14.43 -4.68
N GLN A 506 -27.75 14.73 -5.86
CA GLN A 506 -27.13 15.65 -6.82
C GLN A 506 -27.01 17.05 -6.22
N ALA A 507 -28.08 17.55 -5.60
CA ALA A 507 -28.10 18.85 -4.93
C ALA A 507 -27.12 18.92 -3.75
N VAL A 508 -27.01 17.85 -2.95
CA VAL A 508 -26.04 17.78 -1.84
C VAL A 508 -24.61 17.85 -2.36
N ARG A 509 -24.28 17.10 -3.43
CA ARG A 509 -22.95 17.14 -4.06
C ARG A 509 -22.64 18.51 -4.65
N ALA A 510 -23.63 19.17 -5.26
CA ALA A 510 -23.47 20.54 -5.75
C ALA A 510 -23.16 21.54 -4.62
N LYS A 511 -23.96 21.52 -3.56
CA LYS A 511 -23.77 22.38 -2.37
C LYS A 511 -22.42 22.14 -1.69
N GLN A 512 -21.95 20.90 -1.66
CA GLN A 512 -20.64 20.56 -1.09
C GLN A 512 -19.50 21.29 -1.81
N LEU A 513 -19.54 21.35 -3.14
CA LEU A 513 -18.50 22.05 -3.92
C LEU A 513 -18.69 23.57 -3.91
N LEU A 514 -19.93 24.05 -3.95
CA LEU A 514 -20.24 25.48 -3.86
C LEU A 514 -19.83 26.10 -2.52
N ALA A 515 -19.67 25.28 -1.48
CA ALA A 515 -19.21 25.72 -0.17
C ALA A 515 -17.68 25.94 -0.09
N LEU A 516 -16.91 25.48 -1.08
CA LEU A 516 -15.45 25.66 -1.12
C LEU A 516 -15.10 27.11 -1.45
N LYS A 517 -14.35 27.78 -0.57
CA LYS A 517 -14.01 29.21 -0.73
C LYS A 517 -12.99 29.45 -1.83
N SER A 518 -12.19 28.43 -2.13
CA SER A 518 -11.18 28.48 -3.19
C SER A 518 -11.78 28.44 -4.60
N ILE A 519 -13.01 27.95 -4.77
CA ILE A 519 -13.61 27.75 -6.09
C ILE A 519 -14.59 28.88 -6.41
N ASP A 520 -14.34 29.59 -7.50
CA ASP A 520 -15.15 30.75 -7.90
C ASP A 520 -16.29 30.37 -8.84
N THR A 521 -16.07 29.40 -9.74
CA THR A 521 -17.09 28.94 -10.69
C THR A 521 -17.06 27.41 -10.84
N LEU A 522 -18.25 26.81 -10.90
CA LEU A 522 -18.44 25.39 -11.17
C LEU A 522 -19.21 25.20 -12.48
N PHE A 523 -18.75 24.25 -13.29
CA PHE A 523 -19.47 23.77 -14.47
C PHE A 523 -19.81 22.29 -14.33
N TYR A 524 -21.01 21.92 -14.71
CA TYR A 524 -21.43 20.54 -14.88
C TYR A 524 -21.09 20.07 -16.29
N ALA A 525 -20.10 19.18 -16.42
CA ALA A 525 -19.78 18.52 -17.68
C ALA A 525 -20.89 17.56 -18.09
N ILE A 526 -21.75 17.98 -19.03
CA ILE A 526 -23.03 17.31 -19.26
C ILE A 526 -22.90 15.93 -19.93
N LYS A 527 -21.77 15.68 -20.58
CA LYS A 527 -21.36 14.35 -21.06
C LYS A 527 -21.42 13.26 -19.98
N ALA A 528 -21.31 13.65 -18.69
CA ALA A 528 -21.48 12.74 -17.57
C ALA A 528 -22.90 12.17 -17.51
N ASN A 529 -23.92 13.02 -17.68
CA ASN A 529 -25.33 12.63 -17.83
C ASN A 529 -26.18 13.83 -18.33
N PRO A 530 -26.63 13.84 -19.59
CA PRO A 530 -27.38 14.97 -20.16
C PRO A 530 -28.90 14.94 -19.85
N HIS A 531 -29.34 14.11 -18.90
CA HIS A 531 -30.77 13.96 -18.59
C HIS A 531 -31.40 15.30 -18.14
N PRO A 532 -32.55 15.72 -18.72
CA PRO A 532 -33.15 17.04 -18.47
C PRO A 532 -33.35 17.39 -17.00
N SER A 533 -33.82 16.44 -16.19
CA SER A 533 -34.05 16.70 -14.77
C SER A 533 -32.75 16.93 -14.00
N ILE A 534 -31.65 16.25 -14.39
CA ILE A 534 -30.33 16.45 -13.77
C ILE A 534 -29.82 17.85 -14.11
N LEU A 535 -29.95 18.25 -15.39
CA LEU A 535 -29.59 19.60 -15.82
C LEU A 535 -30.39 20.67 -15.06
N LYS A 536 -31.70 20.47 -14.86
CA LYS A 536 -32.54 21.36 -14.05
C LYS A 536 -32.10 21.43 -12.60
N THR A 537 -31.69 20.30 -12.00
CA THR A 537 -31.12 20.29 -10.64
C THR A 537 -29.84 21.12 -10.56
N MET A 538 -28.92 20.95 -11.51
CA MET A 538 -27.66 21.71 -11.54
C MET A 538 -27.89 23.21 -11.73
N GLU A 539 -28.80 23.58 -12.65
CA GLU A 539 -29.14 24.99 -12.90
C GLU A 539 -29.73 25.65 -11.64
N LYS A 540 -30.66 24.96 -10.97
CA LYS A 540 -31.31 25.41 -9.73
C LYS A 540 -30.31 25.64 -8.60
N GLU A 541 -29.27 24.81 -8.49
CA GLU A 541 -28.21 24.96 -7.49
C GLU A 541 -27.17 26.03 -7.89
N GLY A 542 -27.28 26.62 -9.08
CA GLY A 542 -26.40 27.71 -9.54
C GLY A 542 -25.14 27.24 -10.28
N VAL A 543 -25.04 25.95 -10.63
CA VAL A 543 -23.90 25.40 -11.39
C VAL A 543 -24.03 25.75 -12.88
N GLY A 544 -22.92 26.12 -13.53
CA GLY A 544 -22.87 26.33 -14.99
C GLY A 544 -22.82 25.00 -15.78
N PHE A 545 -22.67 25.06 -17.10
CA PHE A 545 -22.60 23.87 -17.95
C PHE A 545 -21.33 23.84 -18.80
N GLU A 546 -20.67 22.69 -18.85
CA GLU A 546 -19.63 22.40 -19.83
C GLU A 546 -20.20 21.45 -20.90
N CYS A 547 -20.01 21.83 -22.16
CA CYS A 547 -20.50 21.14 -23.34
C CYS A 547 -19.33 20.83 -24.28
N VAL A 548 -19.26 19.61 -24.81
CA VAL A 548 -18.18 19.18 -25.74
C VAL A 548 -18.64 19.08 -27.20
N SER A 549 -19.94 19.29 -27.48
CA SER A 549 -20.51 19.21 -28.83
C SER A 549 -21.66 20.21 -29.03
N ILE A 550 -21.99 20.53 -30.28
CA ILE A 550 -23.14 21.38 -30.62
C ILE A 550 -24.43 20.83 -30.00
N GLN A 551 -24.63 19.51 -30.03
CA GLN A 551 -25.85 18.87 -29.53
C GLN A 551 -25.98 19.03 -28.01
N GLU A 552 -24.86 18.98 -27.29
CA GLU A 552 -24.84 19.27 -25.86
C GLU A 552 -25.16 20.74 -25.57
N LEU A 553 -24.60 21.65 -26.36
CA LEU A 553 -24.88 23.08 -26.24
C LEU A 553 -26.37 23.37 -26.51
N ASP A 554 -26.90 22.89 -27.64
CA ASP A 554 -28.31 23.04 -28.00
C ASP A 554 -29.23 22.48 -26.92
N ARG A 555 -28.87 21.32 -26.35
CA ARG A 555 -29.63 20.73 -25.25
C ARG A 555 -29.78 21.66 -24.05
N VAL A 556 -28.68 22.31 -23.65
CA VAL A 556 -28.69 23.29 -22.55
C VAL A 556 -29.53 24.51 -22.93
N LEU A 557 -29.38 25.02 -24.15
CA LEU A 557 -30.09 26.22 -24.61
C LEU A 557 -31.59 26.01 -24.82
N GLU A 558 -32.01 24.81 -25.23
CA GLU A 558 -33.42 24.43 -25.32
C GLU A 558 -34.08 24.37 -23.94
N LEU A 559 -33.36 23.83 -22.95
CA LEU A 559 -33.86 23.74 -21.58
C LEU A 559 -33.85 25.09 -20.86
N PHE A 560 -32.86 25.93 -21.16
CA PHE A 560 -32.64 27.23 -20.51
C PHE A 560 -32.39 28.33 -21.56
N PRO A 561 -33.43 28.80 -22.28
CA PRO A 561 -33.25 29.81 -23.33
C PRO A 561 -32.63 31.12 -22.83
N ASP A 562 -32.92 31.49 -21.58
CA ASP A 562 -32.49 32.75 -20.96
C ASP A 562 -31.22 32.61 -20.12
N ILE A 563 -30.53 31.46 -20.16
CA ILE A 563 -29.29 31.27 -19.41
C ILE A 563 -28.24 32.29 -19.86
N ASN A 564 -27.55 32.88 -18.88
CA ASN A 564 -26.38 33.70 -19.16
C ASN A 564 -25.35 32.85 -19.91
N ARG A 565 -24.96 33.29 -21.11
CA ARG A 565 -24.01 32.58 -21.99
C ARG A 565 -22.62 32.43 -21.37
N LYS A 566 -22.27 33.28 -20.40
CA LYS A 566 -21.05 33.15 -19.59
C LYS A 566 -21.13 32.09 -18.47
N ARG A 567 -22.28 31.43 -18.29
CA ARG A 567 -22.41 30.18 -17.50
C ARG A 567 -22.24 28.92 -18.35
N ILE A 568 -21.89 29.07 -19.64
CA ILE A 568 -21.68 27.95 -20.55
C ILE A 568 -20.24 27.97 -21.08
N LEU A 569 -19.59 26.83 -20.92
CA LEU A 569 -18.25 26.56 -21.41
C LEU A 569 -18.31 25.50 -22.52
N PHE A 570 -17.75 25.82 -23.68
CA PHE A 570 -17.65 24.92 -24.82
C PHE A 570 -16.21 24.41 -24.96
N THR A 571 -15.98 23.13 -24.70
CA THR A 571 -14.64 22.50 -24.68
C THR A 571 -14.59 21.32 -25.64
N PRO A 572 -14.64 21.56 -26.96
CA PRO A 572 -14.56 20.52 -27.96
C PRO A 572 -13.16 19.91 -28.04
N ASN A 573 -13.05 18.65 -28.51
CA ASN A 573 -11.77 18.04 -28.88
C ASN A 573 -11.85 17.47 -30.31
N PHE A 574 -10.84 17.76 -31.14
CA PHE A 574 -10.77 17.36 -32.56
C PHE A 574 -12.03 17.73 -33.36
N ALA A 575 -12.74 18.79 -32.95
CA ALA A 575 -13.97 19.23 -33.59
C ALA A 575 -13.71 20.01 -34.90
N PRO A 576 -14.65 19.95 -35.86
CA PRO A 576 -14.56 20.74 -37.08
C PRO A 576 -14.73 22.24 -36.79
N LYS A 577 -14.18 23.08 -37.67
CA LYS A 577 -14.26 24.55 -37.61
C LYS A 577 -15.67 25.07 -37.33
N THR A 578 -16.69 24.42 -37.90
CA THR A 578 -18.11 24.78 -37.75
C THR A 578 -18.61 24.73 -36.32
N GLU A 579 -18.05 23.87 -35.46
CA GLU A 579 -18.45 23.81 -34.04
C GLU A 579 -17.93 25.01 -33.25
N TYR A 580 -16.67 25.40 -33.48
CA TYR A 580 -16.10 26.61 -32.89
C TYR A 580 -16.87 27.85 -33.32
N GLU A 581 -17.20 27.97 -34.61
CA GLU A 581 -17.99 29.08 -35.14
C GLU A 581 -19.38 29.14 -34.51
N TYR A 582 -20.04 27.98 -34.37
CA TYR A 582 -21.34 27.88 -33.74
C TYR A 582 -21.31 28.40 -32.29
N ALA A 583 -20.38 27.90 -31.47
CA ALA A 583 -20.27 28.30 -30.06
C ALA A 583 -19.92 29.79 -29.88
N LEU A 584 -19.03 30.32 -30.72
CA LEU A 584 -18.67 31.75 -30.72
C LEU A 584 -19.87 32.64 -31.08
N ASN A 585 -20.68 32.23 -32.05
CA ASN A 585 -21.90 32.95 -32.43
C ASN A 585 -22.98 32.96 -31.34
N LYS A 586 -22.92 32.00 -30.40
CA LYS A 586 -23.77 31.95 -29.20
C LYS A 586 -23.18 32.69 -27.99
N ASP A 587 -22.03 33.35 -28.15
CA ASP A 587 -21.31 34.10 -27.11
C ASP A 587 -20.95 33.29 -25.85
N CYS A 588 -20.76 31.97 -26.01
CA CYS A 588 -20.30 31.08 -24.94
C CYS A 588 -18.77 31.22 -24.74
N TYR A 589 -18.25 30.76 -23.59
CA TYR A 589 -16.80 30.57 -23.47
C TYR A 589 -16.35 29.44 -24.38
N VAL A 590 -15.25 29.61 -25.10
CA VAL A 590 -14.72 28.60 -26.03
C VAL A 590 -13.30 28.25 -25.65
N THR A 591 -13.07 26.97 -25.39
CA THR A 591 -11.76 26.39 -25.13
C THR A 591 -11.16 25.84 -26.43
N ILE A 592 -9.91 26.20 -26.70
CA ILE A 592 -9.12 25.64 -27.78
C ILE A 592 -8.24 24.52 -27.21
N ASP A 593 -8.46 23.31 -27.70
CA ASP A 593 -7.85 22.08 -27.18
C ASP A 593 -6.51 21.73 -27.83
N SER A 594 -6.22 22.25 -29.03
CA SER A 594 -5.00 21.95 -29.78
C SER A 594 -4.46 23.18 -30.51
N LEU A 595 -3.22 23.11 -31.00
CA LEU A 595 -2.60 24.22 -31.73
C LEU A 595 -3.23 24.44 -33.11
N TYR A 596 -3.79 23.39 -33.70
CA TYR A 596 -4.26 23.38 -35.10
C TYR A 596 -5.30 24.47 -35.41
N PRO A 597 -6.36 24.71 -34.60
CA PRO A 597 -7.31 25.81 -34.84
C PRO A 597 -6.66 27.20 -34.87
N LEU A 598 -5.62 27.44 -34.07
CA LEU A 598 -4.91 28.73 -34.04
C LEU A 598 -4.04 28.93 -35.29
N GLU A 599 -3.46 27.86 -35.84
CA GLU A 599 -2.65 27.91 -37.06
C GLU A 599 -3.50 28.06 -38.32
N HIS A 600 -4.58 27.28 -38.41
CA HIS A 600 -5.32 27.09 -39.66
C HIS A 600 -6.58 27.94 -39.73
N TRP A 601 -7.20 28.29 -38.60
CA TRP A 601 -8.44 29.06 -38.53
C TRP A 601 -8.34 30.35 -37.68
N PRO A 602 -7.20 31.09 -37.66
CA PRO A 602 -7.01 32.19 -36.73
C PRO A 602 -8.03 33.33 -36.89
N GLU A 603 -8.51 33.58 -38.11
CA GLU A 603 -9.50 34.63 -38.36
C GLU A 603 -10.84 34.37 -37.63
N LEU A 604 -11.14 33.12 -37.25
CA LEU A 604 -12.33 32.80 -36.47
C LEU A 604 -12.27 33.37 -35.05
N PHE A 605 -11.07 33.46 -34.48
CA PHE A 605 -10.82 33.87 -33.10
C PHE A 605 -10.33 35.31 -32.97
N LYS A 606 -10.14 36.00 -34.11
CA LYS A 606 -9.64 37.36 -34.17
C LYS A 606 -10.52 38.34 -33.38
N ASN A 607 -9.89 39.12 -32.50
CA ASN A 607 -10.56 40.04 -31.58
C ASN A 607 -11.56 39.34 -30.62
N ARG A 608 -11.42 38.04 -30.39
CA ARG A 608 -12.27 37.27 -29.44
C ARG A 608 -11.46 36.81 -28.24
N GLY A 609 -12.16 36.63 -27.13
CA GLY A 609 -11.65 35.98 -25.92
C GLY A 609 -11.77 34.46 -26.02
N VAL A 610 -10.69 33.73 -25.83
CA VAL A 610 -10.63 32.26 -25.85
C VAL A 610 -9.93 31.73 -24.60
N ILE A 611 -10.21 30.47 -24.27
CA ILE A 611 -9.52 29.70 -23.24
C ILE A 611 -8.56 28.74 -23.94
N ILE A 612 -7.34 28.59 -23.44
CA ILE A 612 -6.37 27.63 -23.98
C ILE A 612 -6.26 26.44 -23.04
N ARG A 613 -6.46 25.22 -23.57
CA ARG A 613 -6.18 24.00 -22.81
C ARG A 613 -4.72 23.61 -22.96
N ILE A 614 -4.07 23.35 -21.84
CA ILE A 614 -2.66 22.99 -21.75
C ILE A 614 -2.55 21.57 -21.23
N ASP A 615 -1.68 20.78 -21.86
CA ASP A 615 -1.31 19.46 -21.36
C ASP A 615 -0.38 19.63 -20.12
N PRO A 616 -0.76 19.09 -18.94
CA PRO A 616 0.11 19.11 -17.77
C PRO A 616 1.39 18.28 -17.94
N GLY A 617 1.55 17.51 -19.02
CA GLY A 617 2.73 16.69 -19.33
C GLY A 617 2.77 15.36 -18.57
N THR A 618 2.02 15.25 -17.47
CA THR A 618 1.77 14.00 -16.74
C THR A 618 0.27 13.87 -16.48
N GLY A 619 -0.29 12.70 -16.81
CA GLY A 619 -1.69 12.37 -16.52
C GLY A 619 -1.85 11.64 -15.18
N ALA A 620 -3.03 11.74 -14.58
CA ALA A 620 -3.38 11.12 -13.30
C ALA A 620 -4.76 10.45 -13.38
N GLY A 621 -4.87 9.20 -12.94
CA GLY A 621 -6.13 8.45 -12.95
C GLY A 621 -5.93 6.97 -12.65
N HIS A 622 -7.01 6.25 -12.31
CA HIS A 622 -6.91 4.83 -11.94
C HIS A 622 -6.71 3.86 -13.12
N HIS A 623 -6.80 4.33 -14.37
CA HIS A 623 -6.63 3.55 -15.61
C HIS A 623 -6.16 4.45 -16.78
N LYS A 624 -5.49 3.88 -17.79
CA LYS A 624 -5.10 4.54 -19.06
C LYS A 624 -6.25 5.31 -19.75
N HIS A 625 -7.48 4.80 -19.72
CA HIS A 625 -8.64 5.43 -20.37
C HIS A 625 -9.19 6.66 -19.63
N VAL A 626 -8.70 6.94 -18.41
CA VAL A 626 -9.10 8.10 -17.60
C VAL A 626 -7.94 9.03 -17.27
N SER A 627 -6.75 8.76 -17.83
CA SER A 627 -5.57 9.64 -17.76
C SER A 627 -5.58 10.56 -18.98
N THR A 628 -5.55 11.88 -18.77
CA THR A 628 -5.72 12.86 -19.85
C THR A 628 -4.53 13.82 -20.03
N GLY A 629 -3.37 13.48 -19.50
CA GLY A 629 -2.12 14.25 -19.66
C GLY A 629 -0.92 13.39 -20.10
N GLY A 630 0.06 14.03 -20.72
CA GLY A 630 1.29 13.42 -21.24
C GLY A 630 1.23 13.04 -22.73
N ASN A 631 2.37 12.63 -23.30
CA ASN A 631 2.54 12.45 -24.76
C ASN A 631 1.59 11.42 -25.44
N GLU A 632 0.97 10.52 -24.68
CA GLU A 632 -0.05 9.59 -25.21
C GLU A 632 -1.49 10.16 -25.11
N SER A 633 -1.65 11.36 -24.54
CA SER A 633 -2.91 12.08 -24.45
C SER A 633 -3.20 12.84 -25.73
N LYS A 634 -4.47 12.77 -26.17
CA LYS A 634 -4.97 13.53 -27.31
C LYS A 634 -5.51 14.92 -26.92
N PHE A 635 -5.25 15.38 -25.69
CA PHE A 635 -5.90 16.52 -25.08
C PHE A 635 -4.89 17.61 -24.72
N GLY A 636 -5.21 18.86 -25.07
CA GLY A 636 -4.42 20.03 -24.67
C GLY A 636 -3.21 20.30 -25.58
N ILE A 637 -2.78 21.56 -25.59
CA ILE A 637 -1.56 22.01 -26.25
C ILE A 637 -0.36 21.68 -25.35
N THR A 638 0.72 21.15 -25.92
CA THR A 638 1.91 20.81 -25.14
C THR A 638 2.60 22.07 -24.61
N GLN A 639 3.29 21.95 -23.47
CA GLN A 639 4.03 23.09 -22.92
C GLN A 639 5.15 23.59 -23.85
N ASN A 640 5.68 22.73 -24.72
CA ASN A 640 6.71 23.09 -25.69
C ASN A 640 6.18 23.99 -26.81
N ASP A 641 4.86 23.96 -27.07
CA ASP A 641 4.23 24.74 -28.14
C ASP A 641 3.72 26.11 -27.66
N LEU A 642 3.92 26.45 -26.38
CA LEU A 642 3.38 27.70 -25.79
C LEU A 642 3.93 28.97 -26.44
N ASP A 643 5.21 28.99 -26.83
CA ASP A 643 5.80 30.12 -27.55
C ASP A 643 5.09 30.37 -28.90
N GLN A 644 4.69 29.29 -29.57
CA GLN A 644 3.93 29.38 -30.81
C GLN A 644 2.50 29.86 -30.58
N VAL A 645 1.85 29.43 -29.49
CA VAL A 645 0.54 29.97 -29.07
C VAL A 645 0.62 31.48 -28.83
N VAL A 646 1.64 31.95 -28.10
CA VAL A 646 1.88 33.38 -27.86
C VAL A 646 2.07 34.14 -29.18
N ALA A 647 2.88 33.60 -30.10
CA ALA A 647 3.12 34.23 -31.39
C ALA A 647 1.83 34.34 -32.23
N LEU A 648 1.05 33.27 -32.33
CA LEU A 648 -0.20 33.23 -33.12
C LEU A 648 -1.29 34.14 -32.53
N THR A 649 -1.49 34.08 -31.21
CA THR A 649 -2.50 34.90 -30.53
C THR A 649 -2.20 36.38 -30.66
N LYS A 650 -0.93 36.79 -30.50
CA LYS A 650 -0.49 38.17 -30.73
C LYS A 650 -0.66 38.61 -32.18
N LYS A 651 -0.25 37.76 -33.14
CA LYS A 651 -0.36 38.06 -34.59
C LYS A 651 -1.80 38.33 -35.03
N HIS A 652 -2.75 37.56 -34.50
CA HIS A 652 -4.16 37.63 -34.90
C HIS A 652 -5.05 38.37 -33.89
N ASN A 653 -4.47 39.08 -32.92
CA ASN A 653 -5.18 39.81 -31.85
C ASN A 653 -6.25 38.94 -31.15
N ILE A 654 -5.89 37.71 -30.82
CA ILE A 654 -6.72 36.76 -30.06
C ILE A 654 -6.42 36.98 -28.58
N GLN A 655 -7.46 37.17 -27.76
CA GLN A 655 -7.33 37.40 -26.34
C GLN A 655 -7.40 36.07 -25.58
N VAL A 656 -6.31 35.65 -24.94
CA VAL A 656 -6.34 34.49 -24.03
C VAL A 656 -6.85 34.97 -22.67
N ILE A 657 -8.09 34.62 -22.35
CA ILE A 657 -8.80 35.10 -21.15
C ILE A 657 -8.83 34.08 -20.01
N GLY A 658 -8.47 32.82 -20.30
CA GLY A 658 -8.36 31.76 -19.31
C GLY A 658 -7.46 30.62 -19.78
N LEU A 659 -6.99 29.82 -18.83
CA LEU A 659 -6.22 28.60 -19.09
C LEU A 659 -6.93 27.39 -18.50
N HIS A 660 -6.85 26.24 -19.16
CA HIS A 660 -7.49 25.00 -18.73
C HIS A 660 -6.47 23.86 -18.70
N ALA A 661 -6.49 23.02 -17.68
CA ALA A 661 -5.85 21.72 -17.72
C ALA A 661 -6.75 20.67 -17.06
N HIS A 662 -6.62 19.42 -17.50
CA HIS A 662 -7.35 18.30 -16.92
C HIS A 662 -6.41 17.12 -16.78
N SER A 663 -6.14 16.71 -15.55
CA SER A 663 -5.18 15.64 -15.26
C SER A 663 -5.77 14.24 -15.42
N GLY A 664 -7.09 14.08 -15.20
CA GLY A 664 -7.84 12.84 -15.44
C GLY A 664 -9.04 12.66 -14.50
N SER A 665 -9.47 11.42 -14.24
CA SER A 665 -10.70 11.13 -13.45
C SER A 665 -10.51 10.11 -12.33
N GLY A 666 -11.25 10.29 -11.23
CA GLY A 666 -11.24 9.41 -10.06
C GLY A 666 -10.20 9.76 -9.01
N ILE A 667 -9.63 10.96 -9.04
CA ILE A 667 -8.51 11.32 -8.16
C ILE A 667 -9.03 11.58 -6.73
N LEU A 668 -8.34 11.04 -5.73
CA LEU A 668 -8.69 11.20 -4.31
C LEU A 668 -7.63 11.95 -3.49
N THR A 669 -6.58 12.46 -4.15
CA THR A 669 -5.44 13.15 -3.54
C THR A 669 -5.50 14.65 -3.88
N PRO A 670 -5.81 15.52 -2.90
CA PRO A 670 -5.95 16.96 -3.10
C PRO A 670 -4.74 17.66 -3.75
N GLU A 671 -3.53 17.13 -3.54
CA GLU A 671 -2.25 17.71 -3.94
C GLU A 671 -2.14 17.92 -5.46
N LEU A 672 -2.79 17.06 -6.24
CA LEU A 672 -2.78 17.15 -7.70
C LEU A 672 -3.44 18.44 -8.20
N TRP A 673 -4.57 18.85 -7.63
CA TRP A 673 -5.24 20.10 -8.03
C TRP A 673 -4.40 21.32 -7.68
N GLN A 674 -3.67 21.28 -6.56
CA GLN A 674 -2.73 22.34 -6.23
C GLN A 674 -1.59 22.43 -7.25
N GLN A 675 -1.01 21.30 -7.64
CA GLN A 675 0.05 21.25 -8.65
C GLN A 675 -0.44 21.80 -10.00
N THR A 676 -1.61 21.36 -10.46
CA THR A 676 -2.23 21.88 -11.69
C THR A 676 -2.52 23.38 -11.60
N ALA A 677 -3.05 23.85 -10.47
CA ALA A 677 -3.33 25.26 -10.25
C ALA A 677 -2.06 26.13 -10.28
N LEU A 678 -0.98 25.68 -9.62
CA LEU A 678 0.31 26.36 -9.63
C LEU A 678 0.93 26.39 -11.04
N MET A 679 0.83 25.29 -11.77
CA MET A 679 1.29 25.21 -13.16
C MET A 679 0.56 26.23 -14.03
N LEU A 680 -0.78 26.21 -14.05
CA LEU A 680 -1.55 27.17 -14.85
C LEU A 680 -1.33 28.61 -14.40
N ALA A 681 -1.27 28.87 -13.08
CA ALA A 681 -1.03 30.20 -12.55
C ALA A 681 0.33 30.77 -12.98
N SER A 682 1.38 29.93 -13.04
CA SER A 682 2.70 30.35 -13.51
C SER A 682 2.72 30.79 -14.98
N LEU A 683 1.82 30.25 -15.80
CA LEU A 683 1.72 30.57 -17.22
C LEU A 683 0.96 31.88 -17.49
N THR A 684 0.35 32.49 -16.47
CA THR A 684 -0.34 33.78 -16.64
C THR A 684 0.60 34.94 -17.00
N GLU A 685 1.89 34.81 -16.70
CA GLU A 685 2.91 35.79 -17.13
C GLU A 685 3.03 35.87 -18.67
N LEU A 686 2.79 34.74 -19.37
CA LEU A 686 2.80 34.68 -20.84
C LEU A 686 1.50 35.25 -21.45
N PHE A 687 0.41 35.27 -20.67
CA PHE A 687 -0.93 35.68 -21.11
C PHE A 687 -1.55 36.70 -20.14
N PRO A 688 -1.18 37.99 -20.22
CA PRO A 688 -1.57 39.01 -19.23
C PRO A 688 -3.07 39.28 -19.10
N GLN A 689 -3.90 38.79 -20.03
CA GLN A 689 -5.35 38.95 -20.02
C GLN A 689 -6.09 37.79 -19.34
N VAL A 690 -5.36 36.75 -18.90
CA VAL A 690 -5.94 35.62 -18.18
C VAL A 690 -6.53 36.09 -16.85
N LYS A 691 -7.81 35.76 -16.65
CA LYS A 691 -8.54 36.03 -15.41
C LYS A 691 -8.95 34.77 -14.67
N SER A 692 -8.97 33.63 -15.35
CA SER A 692 -9.38 32.36 -14.75
C SER A 692 -8.44 31.22 -15.12
N ILE A 693 -8.29 30.28 -14.18
CA ILE A 693 -7.71 28.97 -14.42
C ILE A 693 -8.77 27.92 -14.15
N ASN A 694 -8.92 27.00 -15.08
CA ASN A 694 -9.83 25.88 -14.98
C ASN A 694 -9.02 24.61 -14.75
N LEU A 695 -9.22 23.98 -13.58
CA LEU A 695 -8.48 22.78 -13.21
C LEU A 695 -9.15 21.50 -13.73
N GLY A 696 -10.17 21.65 -14.57
CA GLY A 696 -10.96 20.58 -15.15
C GLY A 696 -11.80 19.86 -14.10
N GLY A 697 -12.21 18.64 -14.42
CA GLY A 697 -12.93 17.76 -13.50
C GLY A 697 -12.02 16.80 -12.74
N GLY A 698 -12.58 15.62 -12.46
CA GLY A 698 -11.79 14.46 -12.03
C GLY A 698 -11.84 14.10 -10.56
N LEU A 699 -12.59 14.87 -9.76
CA LEU A 699 -12.84 14.56 -8.35
C LEU A 699 -13.39 13.14 -8.22
N GLY A 700 -12.73 12.31 -7.42
CA GLY A 700 -13.12 10.94 -7.15
C GLY A 700 -14.33 10.84 -6.25
N VAL A 701 -15.10 9.76 -6.45
CA VAL A 701 -16.16 9.31 -5.53
C VAL A 701 -15.76 7.96 -4.96
N VAL A 702 -16.37 7.58 -3.84
CA VAL A 702 -16.14 6.26 -3.24
C VAL A 702 -16.80 5.21 -4.13
N GLU A 703 -15.99 4.39 -4.80
CA GLU A 703 -16.49 3.32 -5.67
C GLU A 703 -16.45 1.96 -5.00
N LYS A 704 -15.52 1.76 -4.07
CA LYS A 704 -15.28 0.47 -3.41
C LYS A 704 -15.50 0.56 -1.90
N PRO A 705 -15.98 -0.52 -1.25
CA PRO A 705 -15.99 -0.62 0.20
C PRO A 705 -14.60 -0.34 0.79
N GLY A 706 -14.53 0.50 1.82
CA GLY A 706 -13.28 0.84 2.52
C GLY A 706 -12.42 1.94 1.87
N GLN A 707 -12.75 2.39 0.67
CA GLN A 707 -12.08 3.53 0.02
C GLN A 707 -12.43 4.84 0.75
N GLN A 708 -11.41 5.67 1.04
CA GLN A 708 -11.63 6.96 1.70
C GLN A 708 -12.14 8.01 0.70
N PRO A 709 -13.08 8.88 1.09
CA PRO A 709 -13.52 9.99 0.25
C PRO A 709 -12.40 11.04 0.11
N LEU A 710 -12.49 11.87 -0.92
CA LEU A 710 -11.62 13.03 -1.11
C LEU A 710 -11.76 14.00 0.07
N ASP A 711 -10.63 14.45 0.62
CA ASP A 711 -10.61 15.47 1.67
C ASP A 711 -10.85 16.87 1.07
N PHE A 712 -12.11 17.29 1.10
CA PHE A 712 -12.51 18.62 0.64
C PHE A 712 -11.95 19.77 1.49
N THR A 713 -11.69 19.53 2.78
CA THR A 713 -11.12 20.57 3.65
C THR A 713 -9.66 20.81 3.28
N GLY A 714 -8.90 19.72 3.08
CA GLY A 714 -7.54 19.76 2.56
C GLY A 714 -7.47 20.38 1.17
N LEU A 715 -8.36 19.98 0.25
CA LEU A 715 -8.43 20.56 -1.09
C LEU A 715 -8.65 22.08 -1.06
N ASP A 716 -9.64 22.56 -0.28
CA ASP A 716 -9.93 23.99 -0.17
C ASP A 716 -8.72 24.76 0.38
N ALA A 717 -8.08 24.24 1.42
CA ALA A 717 -6.90 24.86 2.03
C ALA A 717 -5.72 24.98 1.04
N LEU A 718 -5.44 23.91 0.29
CA LEU A 718 -4.34 23.88 -0.69
C LEU A 718 -4.58 24.86 -1.84
N LEU A 719 -5.81 24.97 -2.34
CA LEU A 719 -6.17 25.91 -3.41
C LEU A 719 -6.26 27.36 -2.90
N MET A 720 -6.70 27.59 -1.66
CA MET A 720 -6.63 28.91 -1.02
C MET A 720 -5.19 29.42 -0.89
N ALA A 721 -4.21 28.52 -0.68
CA ALA A 721 -2.80 28.90 -0.71
C ALA A 721 -2.35 29.40 -2.10
N VAL A 722 -2.88 28.81 -3.17
CA VAL A 722 -2.63 29.29 -4.55
C VAL A 722 -3.28 30.66 -4.77
N LYS A 723 -4.55 30.85 -4.38
CA LYS A 723 -5.21 32.17 -4.48
C LYS A 723 -4.50 33.25 -3.68
N SER A 724 -3.92 32.91 -2.53
CA SER A 724 -3.15 33.86 -1.73
C SER A 724 -1.90 34.37 -2.47
N ARG A 725 -1.31 33.53 -3.34
CA ARG A 725 -0.16 33.90 -4.19
C ARG A 725 -0.59 34.60 -5.49
N TYR A 726 -1.78 34.28 -6.01
CA TYR A 726 -2.33 34.81 -7.26
C TYR A 726 -3.76 35.35 -7.06
N PRO A 727 -3.96 36.45 -6.30
CA PRO A 727 -5.28 36.91 -5.86
C PRO A 727 -6.19 37.41 -6.99
N GLN A 728 -5.63 37.70 -8.16
CA GLN A 728 -6.35 38.18 -9.34
C GLN A 728 -6.96 37.06 -10.20
N ILE A 729 -6.69 35.79 -9.90
CA ILE A 729 -7.12 34.64 -10.70
C ILE A 729 -8.32 33.96 -10.04
N GLU A 730 -9.37 33.75 -10.83
CA GLU A 730 -10.49 32.88 -10.49
C GLU A 730 -10.14 31.40 -10.74
N ILE A 731 -10.57 30.51 -9.83
CA ILE A 731 -10.40 29.06 -9.98
C ILE A 731 -11.74 28.42 -10.36
N TRP A 732 -11.74 27.70 -11.48
CA TRP A 732 -12.90 26.99 -12.00
C TRP A 732 -12.71 25.47 -11.96
N LEU A 733 -13.80 24.72 -11.79
CA LEU A 733 -13.83 23.25 -11.89
C LEU A 733 -14.99 22.73 -12.74
N GLU A 734 -14.79 21.56 -13.33
CA GLU A 734 -15.77 20.86 -14.18
C GLU A 734 -16.09 19.41 -13.73
N PRO A 735 -16.41 19.12 -12.46
CA PRO A 735 -16.42 17.74 -11.95
C PRO A 735 -17.72 16.98 -12.26
N GLY A 736 -18.07 16.83 -13.54
CA GLY A 736 -19.35 16.22 -14.00
C GLY A 736 -19.69 14.90 -13.31
N ARG A 737 -18.74 13.94 -13.29
CA ARG A 737 -18.94 12.63 -12.65
C ARG A 737 -19.24 12.73 -11.16
N PHE A 738 -18.59 13.65 -10.44
CA PHE A 738 -18.76 13.80 -8.99
C PHE A 738 -20.19 14.17 -8.60
N PHE A 739 -20.85 15.02 -9.40
CA PHE A 739 -22.21 15.47 -9.12
C PHE A 739 -23.24 14.34 -9.21
N VAL A 740 -23.04 13.38 -10.13
CA VAL A 740 -24.12 12.45 -10.52
C VAL A 740 -23.83 10.99 -10.27
N ALA A 741 -22.56 10.56 -10.16
CA ALA A 741 -22.21 9.14 -10.08
C ALA A 741 -22.99 8.41 -8.98
N GLU A 742 -22.86 8.85 -7.72
CA GLU A 742 -23.51 8.23 -6.56
C GLU A 742 -25.01 8.48 -6.51
N SER A 743 -25.55 9.41 -7.32
CA SER A 743 -26.99 9.69 -7.36
C SER A 743 -27.78 8.67 -8.19
N GLY A 744 -27.11 7.86 -9.00
CA GLY A 744 -27.75 6.91 -9.92
C GLY A 744 -27.52 5.46 -9.53
N VAL A 745 -28.58 4.67 -9.62
CA VAL A 745 -28.55 3.20 -9.51
C VAL A 745 -29.27 2.56 -10.69
N ILE A 746 -28.91 1.33 -11.07
CA ILE A 746 -29.73 0.48 -11.95
C ILE A 746 -30.43 -0.55 -11.08
N LEU A 747 -31.73 -0.74 -11.30
CA LEU A 747 -32.54 -1.81 -10.73
C LEU A 747 -32.86 -2.82 -11.84
N ALA A 748 -32.57 -4.09 -11.59
CA ALA A 748 -32.82 -5.16 -12.55
C ALA A 748 -33.17 -6.46 -11.83
N LYS A 749 -34.21 -7.15 -12.31
CA LYS A 749 -34.63 -8.46 -11.82
C LYS A 749 -33.69 -9.55 -12.30
N VAL A 750 -33.46 -10.51 -11.42
CA VAL A 750 -32.80 -11.78 -11.72
C VAL A 750 -33.73 -12.60 -12.60
N THR A 751 -33.21 -13.02 -13.75
CA THR A 751 -33.93 -13.84 -14.72
C THR A 751 -33.62 -15.32 -14.54
N GLN A 752 -32.38 -15.66 -14.18
CA GLN A 752 -31.96 -17.06 -13.98
C GLN A 752 -30.66 -17.14 -13.18
N CYS A 753 -30.55 -18.19 -12.36
CA CYS A 753 -29.31 -18.57 -11.70
C CYS A 753 -28.77 -19.87 -12.32
N LYS A 754 -27.47 -19.93 -12.60
CA LYS A 754 -26.83 -21.07 -13.25
C LYS A 754 -25.50 -21.40 -12.58
N GLU A 755 -25.25 -22.68 -12.35
CA GLU A 755 -23.95 -23.17 -11.90
C GLU A 755 -23.21 -23.88 -13.04
N LYS A 756 -21.91 -23.62 -13.19
CA LYS A 756 -21.03 -24.31 -14.13
C LYS A 756 -19.72 -24.65 -13.42
N GLY A 757 -19.61 -25.91 -12.97
CA GLY A 757 -18.49 -26.34 -12.14
C GLY A 757 -18.51 -25.62 -10.79
N LYS A 758 -17.44 -24.88 -10.47
CA LYS A 758 -17.34 -24.08 -9.23
C LYS A 758 -17.86 -22.65 -9.36
N VAL A 759 -18.30 -22.23 -10.56
CA VAL A 759 -18.72 -20.85 -10.83
C VAL A 759 -20.24 -20.74 -10.84
N LYS A 760 -20.77 -19.76 -10.11
CA LYS A 760 -22.19 -19.39 -10.11
C LYS A 760 -22.41 -18.14 -10.95
N PHE A 761 -23.46 -18.13 -11.74
CA PHE A 761 -23.90 -17.03 -12.58
C PHE A 761 -25.29 -16.60 -12.16
N VAL A 762 -25.49 -15.29 -11.99
CA VAL A 762 -26.79 -14.66 -11.80
C VAL A 762 -27.04 -13.80 -13.03
N GLY A 763 -27.94 -14.26 -13.89
CA GLY A 763 -28.40 -13.51 -15.05
C GLY A 763 -29.46 -12.49 -14.64
N ILE A 764 -29.35 -11.27 -15.14
CA ILE A 764 -30.36 -10.22 -14.95
C ILE A 764 -30.92 -9.73 -16.29
N GLU A 765 -32.00 -8.98 -16.24
CA GLU A 765 -32.76 -8.55 -17.42
C GLU A 765 -32.08 -7.45 -18.28
N THR A 766 -30.92 -6.93 -17.84
CA THR A 766 -30.12 -5.93 -18.57
C THR A 766 -28.63 -6.25 -18.51
N GLY A 767 -27.86 -5.73 -19.47
CA GLY A 767 -26.42 -5.95 -19.56
C GLY A 767 -25.64 -4.71 -19.96
N MET A 768 -24.55 -4.96 -20.68
CA MET A 768 -23.66 -3.97 -21.28
C MET A 768 -24.39 -3.00 -22.22
N ASN A 769 -25.56 -3.38 -22.74
CA ASN A 769 -26.41 -2.48 -23.51
C ASN A 769 -26.89 -1.29 -22.68
N SER A 770 -27.12 -1.45 -21.39
CA SER A 770 -27.42 -0.34 -20.47
C SER A 770 -26.14 0.22 -19.86
N LEU A 771 -25.28 -0.65 -19.30
CA LEU A 771 -24.07 -0.23 -18.60
C LEU A 771 -22.83 -0.87 -19.21
N ILE A 772 -22.27 -0.23 -20.23
CA ILE A 772 -21.12 -0.76 -20.98
C ILE A 772 -19.79 -0.65 -20.22
N ARG A 773 -19.70 0.19 -19.19
CA ARG A 773 -18.43 0.55 -18.51
C ARG A 773 -17.66 -0.66 -17.94
N PRO A 774 -18.29 -1.65 -17.28
CA PRO A 774 -17.59 -2.86 -16.84
C PRO A 774 -16.94 -3.60 -18.01
N SER A 775 -17.63 -3.73 -19.14
CA SER A 775 -17.13 -4.44 -20.33
C SER A 775 -16.10 -3.63 -21.12
N LEU A 776 -16.23 -2.30 -21.16
CA LEU A 776 -15.37 -1.43 -21.98
C LEU A 776 -14.00 -1.17 -21.35
N TYR A 777 -13.96 -0.94 -20.03
CA TYR A 777 -12.73 -0.57 -19.34
C TYR A 777 -12.68 -1.04 -17.87
N GLY A 778 -13.41 -2.12 -17.54
CA GLY A 778 -13.31 -2.77 -16.24
C GLY A 778 -13.85 -1.95 -15.07
N ALA A 779 -14.78 -1.03 -15.30
CA ALA A 779 -15.33 -0.19 -14.23
C ALA A 779 -15.99 -1.01 -13.11
N TYR A 780 -15.61 -0.74 -11.87
CA TYR A 780 -16.24 -1.34 -10.70
C TYR A 780 -17.53 -0.60 -10.34
N HIS A 781 -18.58 -1.38 -10.09
CA HIS A 781 -19.81 -0.92 -9.45
C HIS A 781 -20.15 -1.87 -8.30
N GLU A 782 -20.61 -1.31 -7.16
CA GLU A 782 -21.19 -2.14 -6.10
C GLU A 782 -22.49 -2.76 -6.61
N ILE A 783 -22.62 -4.08 -6.44
CA ILE A 783 -23.82 -4.83 -6.81
C ILE A 783 -24.34 -5.53 -5.57
N VAL A 784 -25.60 -5.29 -5.23
CA VAL A 784 -26.27 -5.90 -4.08
C VAL A 784 -27.58 -6.55 -4.51
N ASN A 785 -27.97 -7.61 -3.83
CA ASN A 785 -29.35 -8.11 -3.91
C ASN A 785 -30.20 -7.21 -3.02
N LEU A 786 -30.93 -6.26 -3.63
CA LEU A 786 -31.74 -5.28 -2.92
C LEU A 786 -32.92 -5.97 -2.19
N SER A 787 -33.46 -7.04 -2.77
CA SER A 787 -34.54 -7.82 -2.16
C SER A 787 -34.09 -8.48 -0.85
N ARG A 788 -32.82 -8.88 -0.77
CA ARG A 788 -32.23 -9.63 0.35
C ARG A 788 -31.05 -8.91 1.01
N LEU A 789 -31.08 -7.58 1.03
CA LEU A 789 -29.92 -6.73 1.37
C LEU A 789 -29.26 -7.07 2.72
N TYR A 790 -30.07 -7.46 3.71
CA TYR A 790 -29.64 -7.73 5.08
C TYR A 790 -29.47 -9.21 5.40
N GLU A 791 -29.68 -10.09 4.42
CA GLU A 791 -29.45 -11.52 4.59
C GLU A 791 -27.95 -11.85 4.59
N GLU A 792 -27.61 -12.97 5.22
CA GLU A 792 -26.24 -13.44 5.26
C GLU A 792 -25.75 -13.80 3.84
N LYS A 793 -24.54 -13.38 3.52
CA LYS A 793 -23.96 -13.63 2.20
C LYS A 793 -23.57 -15.11 2.10
N ALA A 794 -24.05 -15.78 1.06
CA ALA A 794 -23.97 -17.24 0.93
C ALA A 794 -22.89 -17.71 -0.05
N GLY A 795 -22.47 -16.87 -1.00
CA GLY A 795 -21.41 -17.24 -1.94
C GLY A 795 -21.15 -16.22 -3.04
N PHE A 796 -20.12 -16.49 -3.83
CA PHE A 796 -19.69 -15.63 -4.94
C PHE A 796 -20.43 -15.99 -6.23
N SER A 797 -20.79 -14.98 -7.01
CA SER A 797 -21.47 -15.14 -8.30
C SER A 797 -21.05 -14.08 -9.31
N HIS A 798 -20.96 -14.45 -10.58
CA HIS A 798 -20.83 -13.52 -11.70
C HIS A 798 -22.21 -12.96 -12.07
N ILE A 799 -22.31 -11.65 -12.20
CA ILE A 799 -23.53 -10.95 -12.57
C ILE A 799 -23.45 -10.63 -14.06
N VAL A 800 -24.32 -11.24 -14.85
CA VAL A 800 -24.27 -11.21 -16.31
C VAL A 800 -25.58 -10.69 -16.90
N GLY A 801 -25.49 -10.04 -18.05
CA GLY A 801 -26.65 -9.58 -18.79
C GLY A 801 -27.14 -10.57 -19.85
N PRO A 802 -28.18 -10.20 -20.60
CA PRO A 802 -28.79 -11.04 -21.64
C PRO A 802 -28.25 -10.79 -23.05
N ILE A 803 -27.20 -9.98 -23.21
CA ILE A 803 -26.56 -9.70 -24.50
C ILE A 803 -25.72 -10.91 -24.90
N CYS A 804 -25.82 -11.29 -26.18
CA CYS A 804 -25.06 -12.39 -26.76
C CYS A 804 -23.65 -11.93 -27.10
N GLU A 805 -22.90 -11.52 -26.08
CA GLU A 805 -21.50 -11.11 -26.15
C GLU A 805 -20.77 -11.67 -24.94
N SER A 806 -19.56 -12.19 -25.14
CA SER A 806 -18.79 -12.81 -24.06
C SER A 806 -18.44 -11.80 -22.96
N GLY A 807 -18.33 -10.52 -23.34
CA GLY A 807 -18.07 -9.40 -22.44
C GLY A 807 -19.30 -8.91 -21.66
N ASP A 808 -20.50 -9.48 -21.81
CA ASP A 808 -21.71 -9.03 -21.09
C ASP A 808 -21.74 -9.48 -19.62
N THR A 809 -20.71 -9.06 -18.88
CA THR A 809 -20.57 -9.28 -17.46
C THR A 809 -20.48 -7.94 -16.76
N LEU A 810 -21.44 -7.68 -15.88
CA LEU A 810 -21.54 -6.44 -15.10
C LEU A 810 -20.71 -6.51 -13.81
N GLY A 811 -20.42 -7.72 -13.33
CA GLY A 811 -19.56 -7.92 -12.18
C GLY A 811 -19.10 -9.36 -12.01
N TYR A 812 -17.80 -9.54 -11.80
CA TYR A 812 -17.22 -10.82 -11.44
C TYR A 812 -17.21 -11.01 -9.93
N ASP A 813 -17.32 -12.26 -9.50
CA ASP A 813 -17.20 -12.70 -8.09
C ASP A 813 -17.85 -11.75 -7.08
N ARG A 814 -19.14 -11.48 -7.26
CA ARG A 814 -19.93 -10.69 -6.31
C ARG A 814 -20.41 -11.59 -5.19
N LEU A 815 -20.03 -11.26 -3.96
CA LEU A 815 -20.49 -11.95 -2.76
C LEU A 815 -21.92 -11.51 -2.44
N LEU A 816 -22.87 -12.41 -2.66
CA LEU A 816 -24.30 -12.16 -2.53
C LEU A 816 -24.95 -13.17 -1.55
N PRO A 817 -26.10 -12.83 -0.94
CA PRO A 817 -26.95 -13.82 -0.30
C PRO A 817 -27.47 -14.84 -1.34
N VAL A 818 -28.15 -15.88 -0.87
CA VAL A 818 -28.85 -16.81 -1.77
C VAL A 818 -29.78 -15.99 -2.66
N THR A 819 -29.52 -15.99 -3.97
CA THR A 819 -30.19 -15.15 -4.95
C THR A 819 -31.00 -16.02 -5.88
N GLU A 820 -32.27 -15.67 -6.04
CA GLU A 820 -33.25 -16.46 -6.78
C GLU A 820 -33.88 -15.66 -7.91
N GLU A 821 -34.53 -16.35 -8.85
CA GLU A 821 -35.31 -15.71 -9.91
C GLU A 821 -36.35 -14.74 -9.31
N GLY A 822 -36.47 -13.55 -9.91
CA GLY A 822 -37.39 -12.52 -9.45
C GLY A 822 -36.81 -11.57 -8.40
N ASP A 823 -35.70 -11.91 -7.74
CA ASP A 823 -35.00 -10.97 -6.86
C ASP A 823 -34.56 -9.73 -7.65
N VAL A 824 -34.57 -8.56 -7.00
CA VAL A 824 -34.07 -7.30 -7.59
C VAL A 824 -32.62 -7.09 -7.20
N LEU A 825 -31.72 -7.05 -8.19
CA LEU A 825 -30.36 -6.55 -8.02
C LEU A 825 -30.31 -5.03 -8.22
N LEU A 826 -29.51 -4.38 -7.38
CA LEU A 826 -29.16 -2.97 -7.51
C LEU A 826 -27.68 -2.85 -7.89
N ILE A 827 -27.39 -2.05 -8.92
CA ILE A 827 -26.04 -1.67 -9.33
C ILE A 827 -25.84 -0.19 -8.99
N ALA A 828 -24.94 0.11 -8.05
CA ALA A 828 -24.72 1.46 -7.55
C ALA A 828 -23.76 2.29 -8.42
N ASN A 829 -23.74 3.60 -8.19
CA ASN A 829 -22.82 4.55 -8.81
C ASN A 829 -22.92 4.64 -10.36
N THR A 830 -24.11 4.40 -10.91
CA THR A 830 -24.36 4.33 -12.36
C THR A 830 -24.85 5.66 -12.95
N GLY A 831 -24.94 6.72 -12.13
CA GLY A 831 -25.47 8.01 -12.56
C GLY A 831 -24.57 8.78 -13.55
N ALA A 832 -23.28 8.45 -13.61
CA ALA A 832 -22.32 9.02 -14.56
C ALA A 832 -21.91 7.98 -15.60
N TYR A 833 -21.90 8.36 -16.87
CA TYR A 833 -21.44 7.52 -18.00
C TYR A 833 -22.18 6.18 -18.13
N GLY A 834 -23.37 6.07 -17.52
CA GLY A 834 -24.26 4.93 -17.65
C GLY A 834 -25.12 5.07 -18.89
N ARG A 835 -26.34 5.61 -18.73
CA ARG A 835 -27.30 5.71 -19.83
C ARG A 835 -26.79 6.48 -21.05
N CYS A 836 -25.98 7.53 -20.89
CA CYS A 836 -25.45 8.26 -22.04
C CYS A 836 -24.49 7.45 -22.92
N MET A 837 -23.94 6.33 -22.42
CA MET A 837 -23.12 5.38 -23.18
C MET A 837 -23.87 4.08 -23.55
N SER A 838 -25.16 4.01 -23.25
CA SER A 838 -25.98 2.84 -23.55
C SER A 838 -26.24 2.70 -25.05
N SER A 839 -26.55 1.48 -25.49
CA SER A 839 -26.79 1.15 -26.90
C SER A 839 -28.01 0.25 -27.07
N HIS A 840 -28.47 0.12 -28.31
CA HIS A 840 -29.46 -0.89 -28.70
C HIS A 840 -28.78 -2.11 -29.32
N TYR A 841 -27.58 -2.49 -28.82
CA TYR A 841 -26.88 -3.68 -29.31
C TYR A 841 -27.75 -4.93 -29.11
N ASN A 842 -27.71 -5.84 -30.09
CA ASN A 842 -28.67 -6.94 -30.24
C ASN A 842 -30.16 -6.52 -30.32
N LEU A 843 -30.42 -5.27 -30.71
CA LEU A 843 -31.76 -4.65 -30.73
C LEU A 843 -32.49 -4.70 -29.37
N ARG A 844 -31.73 -4.86 -28.27
CA ARG A 844 -32.28 -4.87 -26.92
C ARG A 844 -32.26 -3.43 -26.37
N PRO A 845 -33.42 -2.88 -25.96
CA PRO A 845 -33.46 -1.53 -25.44
C PRO A 845 -32.66 -1.43 -24.13
N PRO A 846 -31.96 -0.31 -23.89
CA PRO A 846 -31.36 -0.05 -22.60
C PRO A 846 -32.43 0.23 -21.54
N ALA A 847 -32.04 0.13 -20.27
CA ALA A 847 -32.88 0.41 -19.12
C ALA A 847 -33.47 1.83 -19.21
N GLN A 848 -34.74 1.97 -18.85
CA GLN A 848 -35.42 3.27 -18.83
C GLN A 848 -34.91 4.16 -17.70
N GLU A 849 -35.19 5.46 -17.74
CA GLU A 849 -34.73 6.42 -16.73
C GLU A 849 -35.88 6.95 -15.88
N ILE A 850 -35.68 6.92 -14.56
CA ILE A 850 -36.63 7.44 -13.57
C ILE A 850 -35.87 8.40 -12.67
N VAL A 851 -36.51 9.52 -12.32
CA VAL A 851 -35.97 10.49 -11.37
C VAL A 851 -36.86 10.50 -10.14
N ILE A 852 -36.24 10.47 -8.97
CA ILE A 852 -36.90 10.60 -7.68
C ILE A 852 -36.38 11.83 -6.95
N ASP A 853 -37.32 12.52 -6.31
CA ASP A 853 -37.09 13.66 -5.41
C ASP A 853 -37.19 13.25 -3.95
#